data_AF-A0A6P1W372-F1
#
_entry.id   AF-A0A6P1W372-F1
#
_cell.length_a   1.000
_cell.length_b   1.000
_cell.length_c   1.000
_cell.angle_alpha   90.00
_cell.angle_beta   90.00
_cell.angle_gamma   90.00
#
_symmetry.space_group_name_H-M   'P 1'
#
loop_
_entity.id
_entity.type
_entity.pdbx_description
1 polymer ?
#
loop_
_entity_poly.entity_id
_entity_poly.type
_entity_poly.pdbx_seq_one_letter_code
_entity_poly.pdbx_strand_id
1 'polypeptide(L)'
;MKNYYILYIFLLFSQRAMLPNAKAQTTGQAIKITYPESRAIFQRGADNTSTIYVSGNYYQPVDSVQARVIAEVAGQGINTEWATIQRNPQGGIFQSSIRAQGGWYRLEIQAFSGGAIVGSDVIRKIGVGEVFIVTGQSNAQGFQNFGAVGAADDRVNCVTYDNSTANSLADPPAPSFQQLGAASLIGPRGQSAWCWGVLGDLIAKQYNVPVLFINTAWEATIIKNWVESSNNQTTLKWFNSQPFPAGMPYANLVIALRYYCSLQGLRAVLWQQGENDNFPIHSTRKVYADDMQYLINKTRSDTDRYPAWVLARSSYNTGQVSEDIIQAQNDVINTYNNNVFAGPFTDNIQIPRYEGDVHFGGDGLKQLGQAWFNSLNSIFFATSRPLTPLPSPAIKITCAANNALTVSLPDLYKSYVWNSGQTTQSITINKSGVYRATLKDKYGNTYLSPAIDVQGVIQPTVPTISLSKQPGQPAGSQQQICADSTLTLVATSSTGSIPVWSTGIASRSITVGTSGVYSAQSVNVYGCKSAQSSTITLTARPKLPAPTVEQVGTYSLQATLPTPTGGQIDQFDWRRSGEVIPQNGPVVKVIVSGSYSARDKTTFALNNSSNLTCYSNYSAPKDFVFDQTTGGVSVYPNPSNDGVVTIETIENLKDALVDVFSLTGQQLSSFVVPIFDERKLLNLSGLAQGEYIIRVRSAGFNVSRRIIIAR
;
A
#
# COMPACT_ATOMS: atom_id res chain seq x y z
N MET A 1 -14.54 -80.36 16.38
CA MET A 1 -13.76 -80.18 15.13
C MET A 1 -14.03 -78.76 14.63
N LYS A 2 -13.21 -77.78 15.03
CA LYS A 2 -12.27 -76.95 14.22
C LYS A 2 -12.99 -76.08 13.15
N ASN A 3 -12.93 -74.74 13.06
CA ASN A 3 -12.10 -73.68 13.65
C ASN A 3 -12.87 -72.32 13.53
N TYR A 4 -13.08 -71.57 14.62
CA TYR A 4 -12.41 -70.30 15.01
C TYR A 4 -12.28 -69.19 13.94
N TYR A 5 -12.96 -68.05 14.14
CA TYR A 5 -12.38 -66.83 14.76
C TYR A 5 -13.47 -65.81 15.14
N ILE A 6 -13.54 -65.53 16.44
CA ILE A 6 -14.18 -64.36 17.06
C ILE A 6 -13.13 -63.25 17.06
N LEU A 7 -13.48 -62.02 16.63
CA LEU A 7 -12.67 -60.85 16.96
C LEU A 7 -13.57 -59.74 17.54
N TYR A 8 -13.14 -59.29 18.71
CA TYR A 8 -13.76 -58.31 19.59
C TYR A 8 -13.73 -56.89 19.02
N ILE A 9 -14.75 -56.15 19.43
CA ILE A 9 -14.98 -54.71 19.31
C ILE A 9 -13.76 -53.89 19.75
N PHE A 10 -13.31 -52.97 18.89
CA PHE A 10 -12.61 -51.75 19.30
C PHE A 10 -13.37 -50.54 18.78
N LEU A 11 -13.93 -49.77 19.72
CA LEU A 11 -14.48 -48.43 19.50
C LEU A 11 -13.35 -47.47 19.09
N LEU A 12 -13.44 -46.94 17.87
CA LEU A 12 -12.71 -45.74 17.48
C LEU A 12 -13.68 -44.55 17.50
N PHE A 13 -13.69 -43.84 18.64
CA PHE A 13 -14.20 -42.48 18.71
C PHE A 13 -13.27 -41.58 17.89
N SER A 14 -13.64 -41.25 16.65
CA SER A 14 -13.01 -40.14 15.93
C SER A 14 -13.65 -38.84 16.43
N GLN A 15 -13.02 -38.18 17.40
CA GLN A 15 -13.30 -36.77 17.66
C GLN A 15 -12.92 -35.97 16.40
N ARG A 16 -13.92 -35.53 15.61
CA ARG A 16 -13.73 -34.42 14.69
C ARG A 16 -13.55 -33.16 15.53
N ALA A 17 -12.30 -32.83 15.84
CA ALA A 17 -11.96 -31.49 16.28
C ALA A 17 -12.41 -30.51 15.18
N MET A 18 -13.37 -29.65 15.52
CA MET A 18 -13.62 -28.44 14.76
C MET A 18 -12.35 -27.59 14.85
N LEU A 19 -11.51 -27.65 13.82
CA LEU A 19 -10.47 -26.67 13.61
C LEU A 19 -11.17 -25.37 13.19
N PRO A 20 -11.03 -24.27 13.95
CA PRO A 20 -11.41 -22.97 13.41
C PRO A 20 -10.52 -22.73 12.18
N ASN A 21 -11.13 -22.34 11.06
CA ASN A 21 -10.43 -21.80 9.90
C ASN A 21 -9.73 -20.50 10.32
N ALA A 22 -8.61 -20.62 11.03
CA ALA A 22 -7.62 -19.57 11.13
C ALA A 22 -7.01 -19.46 9.74
N LYS A 23 -7.51 -18.50 8.96
CA LYS A 23 -6.82 -18.03 7.76
C LYS A 23 -5.38 -17.74 8.18
N ALA A 24 -4.42 -18.47 7.62
CA ALA A 24 -3.02 -18.12 7.71
C ALA A 24 -2.90 -16.66 7.27
N GLN A 25 -2.55 -15.80 8.22
CA GLN A 25 -2.34 -14.38 7.99
C GLN A 25 -1.10 -14.29 7.09
N THR A 26 -1.29 -13.98 5.81
CA THR A 26 -0.19 -13.69 4.89
C THR A 26 0.46 -12.38 5.31
N THR A 27 1.34 -12.46 6.30
CA THR A 27 2.25 -11.39 6.72
C THR A 27 3.27 -11.19 5.60
N GLY A 28 2.91 -10.35 4.62
CA GLY A 28 3.78 -10.03 3.46
C GLY A 28 3.08 -9.36 2.28
N GLN A 29 1.75 -9.27 2.27
CA GLN A 29 1.03 -8.60 1.18
C GLN A 29 1.06 -7.08 1.39
N ALA A 30 1.66 -6.32 0.47
CA ALA A 30 1.78 -4.86 0.60
C ALA A 30 0.50 -4.09 0.19
N ILE A 31 -0.36 -4.69 -0.62
CA ILE A 31 -1.64 -4.13 -1.07
C ILE A 31 -2.67 -5.24 -1.32
N LYS A 32 -3.95 -4.98 -1.03
CA LYS A 32 -5.04 -5.95 -1.16
C LYS A 32 -6.35 -5.31 -1.61
N ILE A 33 -7.01 -5.88 -2.62
CA ILE A 33 -8.35 -5.50 -3.08
C ILE A 33 -9.39 -5.99 -2.07
N THR A 34 -10.34 -5.12 -1.71
CA THR A 34 -11.52 -5.48 -0.89
C THR A 34 -12.85 -5.25 -1.60
N TYR A 35 -12.84 -4.54 -2.73
CA TYR A 35 -13.97 -4.40 -3.64
C TYR A 35 -13.46 -4.12 -5.06
N PRO A 36 -14.03 -4.74 -6.10
CA PRO A 36 -15.20 -5.62 -6.10
C PRO A 36 -14.92 -7.06 -5.63
N GLU A 37 -15.97 -7.85 -5.44
CA GLU A 37 -15.88 -9.29 -5.20
C GLU A 37 -15.81 -10.08 -6.52
N SER A 38 -15.26 -11.30 -6.48
CA SER A 38 -15.23 -12.21 -7.62
C SER A 38 -16.65 -12.49 -8.15
N ARG A 39 -16.81 -12.59 -9.46
CA ARG A 39 -18.08 -12.78 -10.18
C ARG A 39 -19.09 -11.62 -10.06
N ALA A 40 -18.71 -10.50 -9.46
CA ALA A 40 -19.53 -9.29 -9.52
C ALA A 40 -19.67 -8.81 -10.97
N ILE A 41 -20.89 -8.41 -11.35
CA ILE A 41 -21.20 -7.88 -12.67
C ILE A 41 -21.81 -6.49 -12.50
N PHE A 42 -21.25 -5.52 -13.21
CA PHE A 42 -21.69 -4.14 -13.22
C PHE A 42 -22.50 -3.87 -14.49
N GLN A 43 -23.72 -3.37 -14.32
CA GLN A 43 -24.63 -3.01 -15.41
C GLN A 43 -23.95 -2.00 -16.32
N ARG A 44 -23.84 -2.35 -17.60
CA ARG A 44 -23.38 -1.44 -18.64
C ARG A 44 -24.46 -0.44 -19.03
N GLY A 45 -24.02 0.77 -19.37
CA GLY A 45 -24.83 1.82 -19.97
C GLY A 45 -25.16 1.55 -21.44
N ALA A 46 -25.89 2.48 -22.06
CA ALA A 46 -26.20 2.43 -23.49
C ALA A 46 -24.94 2.53 -24.38
N ASP A 47 -23.85 3.11 -23.85
CA ASP A 47 -22.54 3.21 -24.52
C ASP A 47 -21.70 1.92 -24.40
N ASN A 48 -22.28 0.83 -23.90
CA ASN A 48 -21.60 -0.44 -23.67
C ASN A 48 -20.46 -0.38 -22.65
N THR A 49 -20.46 0.58 -21.72
CA THR A 49 -19.44 0.67 -20.66
C THR A 49 -20.07 0.76 -19.26
N SER A 50 -19.29 0.47 -18.23
CA SER A 50 -19.67 0.72 -16.83
C SER A 50 -18.48 1.19 -16.00
N THR A 51 -18.79 1.76 -14.85
CA THR A 51 -17.81 2.15 -13.84
C THR A 51 -17.68 1.02 -12.83
N ILE A 52 -16.48 0.43 -12.75
CA ILE A 52 -16.11 -0.52 -11.71
C ILE A 52 -15.46 0.30 -10.59
N TYR A 53 -16.14 0.45 -9.46
CA TYR A 53 -15.51 1.04 -8.27
C TYR A 53 -14.52 0.05 -7.68
N VAL A 54 -13.35 0.56 -7.27
CA VAL A 54 -12.24 -0.24 -6.77
C VAL A 54 -11.80 0.31 -5.43
N SER A 55 -11.69 -0.53 -4.42
CA SER A 55 -11.10 -0.16 -3.14
C SER A 55 -10.32 -1.30 -2.52
N GLY A 56 -9.40 -0.96 -1.63
CA GLY A 56 -8.60 -1.92 -0.91
C GLY A 56 -7.65 -1.27 0.07
N ASN A 57 -6.82 -2.08 0.72
CA ASN A 57 -5.90 -1.64 1.77
C ASN A 57 -4.46 -1.75 1.29
N TYR A 58 -3.59 -0.87 1.80
CA TYR A 58 -2.15 -0.98 1.65
C TYR A 58 -1.49 -0.89 3.03
N TYR A 59 -0.43 -1.68 3.22
CA TYR A 59 0.11 -1.96 4.56
C TYR A 59 1.52 -1.38 4.76
N GLN A 60 2.00 -0.61 3.79
CA GLN A 60 3.22 0.17 3.88
C GLN A 60 3.08 1.46 3.05
N PRO A 61 3.87 2.53 3.29
CA PRO A 61 3.76 3.76 2.52
C PRO A 61 3.93 3.50 1.01
N VAL A 62 3.07 4.12 0.20
CA VAL A 62 3.07 4.03 -1.27
C VAL A 62 2.82 5.41 -1.86
N ASP A 63 3.45 5.69 -3.00
CA ASP A 63 3.36 6.96 -3.72
C ASP A 63 2.17 6.97 -4.69
N SER A 64 1.80 5.80 -5.22
CA SER A 64 0.64 5.66 -6.09
C SER A 64 0.14 4.23 -6.19
N VAL A 65 -1.11 4.09 -6.60
CA VAL A 65 -1.73 2.82 -6.98
C VAL A 65 -2.18 2.94 -8.43
N GLN A 66 -1.83 1.93 -9.23
CA GLN A 66 -2.31 1.76 -10.59
C GLN A 66 -3.26 0.57 -10.68
N ALA A 67 -4.19 0.63 -11.62
CA ALA A 67 -5.08 -0.46 -11.94
C ALA A 67 -5.26 -0.62 -13.45
N ARG A 68 -5.62 -1.83 -13.87
CA ARG A 68 -6.11 -2.12 -15.21
C ARG A 68 -7.07 -3.32 -15.18
N VAL A 69 -7.91 -3.43 -16.20
CA VAL A 69 -8.65 -4.66 -16.47
C VAL A 69 -8.06 -5.38 -17.67
N ILE A 70 -7.92 -6.69 -17.57
CA ILE A 70 -7.52 -7.56 -18.66
C ILE A 70 -8.64 -8.57 -18.89
N ALA A 71 -9.02 -8.79 -20.15
CA ALA A 71 -10.01 -9.79 -20.50
C ALA A 71 -9.57 -11.16 -19.95
N GLU A 72 -10.47 -11.81 -19.21
CA GLU A 72 -10.22 -13.11 -18.59
C GLU A 72 -10.05 -14.20 -19.67
N VAL A 73 -10.81 -14.05 -20.76
CA VAL A 73 -10.73 -14.85 -21.99
C VAL A 73 -10.58 -13.91 -23.18
N ALA A 74 -9.68 -14.22 -24.10
CA ALA A 74 -9.44 -13.42 -25.30
C ALA A 74 -10.75 -13.21 -26.09
N GLY A 75 -11.00 -11.98 -26.52
CA GLY A 75 -12.21 -11.61 -27.25
C GLY A 75 -13.45 -11.35 -26.39
N GLN A 76 -13.41 -11.58 -25.08
CA GLN A 76 -14.54 -11.32 -24.16
C GLN A 76 -14.38 -9.98 -23.40
N GLY A 77 -13.94 -8.93 -24.09
CA GLY A 77 -13.71 -7.61 -23.50
C GLY A 77 -12.52 -6.91 -24.13
N ILE A 78 -12.27 -5.66 -23.73
CA ILE A 78 -11.13 -4.86 -24.18
C ILE A 78 -10.21 -4.57 -22.99
N ASN A 79 -8.94 -4.92 -23.13
CA ASN A 79 -7.93 -4.63 -22.12
C ASN A 79 -7.76 -3.11 -21.96
N THR A 80 -7.49 -2.66 -20.74
CA THR A 80 -7.03 -1.30 -20.51
C THR A 80 -5.54 -1.28 -20.24
N GLU A 81 -4.90 -0.17 -20.58
CA GLU A 81 -3.55 0.12 -20.10
C GLU A 81 -3.53 0.35 -18.59
N TRP A 82 -2.34 0.29 -17.99
CA TRP A 82 -2.16 0.69 -16.60
C TRP A 82 -2.48 2.17 -16.42
N ALA A 83 -3.46 2.46 -15.56
CA ALA A 83 -3.82 3.82 -15.20
C ALA A 83 -3.55 4.07 -13.72
N THR A 84 -2.95 5.22 -13.39
CA THR A 84 -2.83 5.67 -12.00
C THR A 84 -4.21 6.04 -11.47
N ILE A 85 -4.77 5.19 -10.62
CA ILE A 85 -6.10 5.38 -10.03
C ILE A 85 -6.07 6.23 -8.77
N GLN A 86 -4.92 6.31 -8.09
CA GLN A 86 -4.73 7.18 -6.93
C GLN A 86 -3.26 7.55 -6.73
N ARG A 87 -2.99 8.80 -6.38
CA ARG A 87 -1.67 9.32 -5.99
C ARG A 87 -1.65 9.63 -4.50
N ASN A 88 -0.51 9.38 -3.86
CA ASN A 88 -0.25 9.61 -2.44
C ASN A 88 -1.42 9.18 -1.54
N PRO A 89 -1.93 7.94 -1.66
CA PRO A 89 -3.06 7.51 -0.85
C PRO A 89 -2.71 7.63 0.65
N GLN A 90 -3.72 7.94 1.46
CA GLN A 90 -3.59 8.17 2.91
C GLN A 90 -4.56 7.27 3.67
N GLY A 91 -4.27 7.00 4.94
CA GLY A 91 -5.18 6.26 5.80
C GLY A 91 -5.13 4.73 5.63
N GLY A 92 -4.10 4.19 4.99
CA GLY A 92 -3.98 2.73 4.76
C GLY A 92 -4.97 2.18 3.73
N ILE A 93 -5.69 3.06 3.01
CA ILE A 93 -6.73 2.66 2.06
C ILE A 93 -6.58 3.35 0.70
N PHE A 94 -6.81 2.61 -0.37
CA PHE A 94 -7.00 3.16 -1.69
C PHE A 94 -8.45 2.99 -2.14
N GLN A 95 -8.97 3.99 -2.85
CA GLN A 95 -10.34 4.01 -3.35
C GLN A 95 -10.39 4.85 -4.63
N SER A 96 -10.92 4.27 -5.70
CA SER A 96 -11.08 4.94 -6.99
C SER A 96 -12.07 4.17 -7.87
N SER A 97 -12.01 4.35 -9.18
CA SER A 97 -12.78 3.57 -10.15
C SER A 97 -12.02 3.39 -11.46
N ILE A 98 -12.42 2.37 -12.23
CA ILE A 98 -11.99 2.16 -13.60
C ILE A 98 -13.21 2.02 -14.50
N ARG A 99 -13.18 2.68 -15.67
CA ARG A 99 -14.22 2.52 -16.68
C ARG A 99 -13.81 1.39 -17.63
N ALA A 100 -14.71 0.45 -17.87
CA ALA A 100 -14.46 -0.69 -18.74
C ALA A 100 -15.64 -0.93 -19.69
N GLN A 101 -15.35 -1.42 -20.89
CA GLN A 101 -16.36 -1.86 -21.85
C GLN A 101 -16.99 -3.18 -21.43
N GLY A 102 -18.17 -3.51 -21.97
CA GLY A 102 -18.81 -4.82 -21.84
C GLY A 102 -17.81 -5.97 -22.03
N GLY A 103 -17.71 -6.86 -21.04
CA GLY A 103 -16.73 -7.94 -21.04
C GLY A 103 -16.54 -8.62 -19.68
N TRP A 104 -15.71 -9.65 -19.68
CA TRP A 104 -15.34 -10.50 -18.56
C TRP A 104 -13.85 -10.38 -18.29
N TYR A 105 -13.50 -9.92 -17.09
CA TYR A 105 -12.17 -9.39 -16.78
C TYR A 105 -11.56 -10.03 -15.54
N ARG A 106 -10.23 -9.95 -15.46
CA ARG A 106 -9.53 -9.81 -14.18
C ARG A 106 -9.13 -8.34 -14.00
N LEU A 107 -9.29 -7.85 -12.78
CA LEU A 107 -8.82 -6.54 -12.35
C LEU A 107 -7.47 -6.73 -11.65
N GLU A 108 -6.44 -6.09 -12.18
CA GLU A 108 -5.08 -6.12 -11.65
C GLU A 108 -4.77 -4.76 -11.03
N ILE A 109 -4.15 -4.76 -9.86
CA ILE A 109 -3.62 -3.55 -9.21
C ILE A 109 -2.14 -3.71 -8.89
N GLN A 110 -1.44 -2.58 -8.85
CA GLN A 110 -0.06 -2.51 -8.38
C GLN A 110 0.19 -1.20 -7.62
N ALA A 111 0.98 -1.29 -6.55
CA ALA A 111 1.37 -0.17 -5.72
C ALA A 111 2.83 0.18 -5.97
N PHE A 112 3.15 1.48 -6.00
CA PHE A 112 4.50 1.99 -6.22
C PHE A 112 5.04 2.72 -5.00
N SER A 113 6.34 2.60 -4.76
CA SER A 113 7.11 3.50 -3.89
C SER A 113 8.50 3.69 -4.47
N GLY A 114 8.99 4.94 -4.56
CA GLY A 114 10.28 5.27 -5.13
C GLY A 114 10.45 4.85 -6.60
N GLY A 115 9.34 4.79 -7.36
CA GLY A 115 9.32 4.33 -8.75
C GLY A 115 9.35 2.81 -8.94
N ALA A 116 9.46 2.03 -7.87
CA ALA A 116 9.42 0.56 -7.92
C ALA A 116 8.04 0.02 -7.51
N ILE A 117 7.62 -1.10 -8.10
CA ILE A 117 6.44 -1.84 -7.65
C ILE A 117 6.78 -2.49 -6.31
N VAL A 118 5.96 -2.21 -5.30
CA VAL A 118 6.13 -2.75 -3.95
C VAL A 118 5.05 -3.76 -3.56
N GLY A 119 4.00 -3.89 -4.36
CA GLY A 119 2.94 -4.89 -4.16
C GLY A 119 1.97 -4.92 -5.32
N SER A 120 1.28 -6.05 -5.48
CA SER A 120 0.22 -6.24 -6.47
C SER A 120 -0.86 -7.14 -5.92
N ASP A 121 -2.07 -7.01 -6.45
CA ASP A 121 -3.17 -7.92 -6.17
C ASP A 121 -4.08 -8.06 -7.39
N VAL A 122 -4.85 -9.15 -7.45
CA VAL A 122 -5.71 -9.47 -8.59
C VAL A 122 -7.03 -10.04 -8.10
N ILE A 123 -8.13 -9.49 -8.59
CA ILE A 123 -9.45 -10.12 -8.49
C ILE A 123 -9.90 -10.57 -9.88
N ARG A 124 -10.34 -11.82 -9.98
CA ARG A 124 -10.71 -12.45 -11.25
C ARG A 124 -12.22 -12.49 -11.42
N LYS A 125 -12.64 -12.72 -12.66
CA LYS A 125 -14.05 -12.90 -13.03
C LYS A 125 -14.93 -11.72 -12.65
N ILE A 126 -14.51 -10.50 -13.00
CA ILE A 126 -15.33 -9.28 -12.85
C ILE A 126 -15.98 -8.96 -14.18
N GLY A 127 -17.27 -8.63 -14.17
CA GLY A 127 -18.04 -8.37 -15.37
C GLY A 127 -18.49 -6.93 -15.54
N VAL A 128 -18.49 -6.46 -16.78
CA VAL A 128 -19.35 -5.35 -17.23
C VAL A 128 -20.35 -5.94 -18.20
N GLY A 129 -21.63 -5.91 -17.85
CA GLY A 129 -22.64 -6.67 -18.60
C GLY A 129 -24.07 -6.34 -18.23
N GLU A 130 -24.92 -7.35 -18.22
CA GLU A 130 -26.36 -7.20 -17.97
C GLU A 130 -26.76 -7.74 -16.61
N VAL A 131 -27.55 -6.98 -15.88
CA VAL A 131 -28.04 -7.32 -14.55
C VAL A 131 -29.57 -7.28 -14.59
N PHE A 132 -30.22 -8.38 -14.22
CA PHE A 132 -31.67 -8.51 -14.23
C PHE A 132 -32.19 -8.90 -12.85
N ILE A 133 -33.29 -8.28 -12.44
CA ILE A 133 -34.11 -8.74 -11.33
C ILE A 133 -35.33 -9.45 -11.90
N VAL A 134 -35.51 -10.72 -11.55
CA VAL A 134 -36.67 -11.54 -11.87
C VAL A 134 -37.68 -11.43 -10.74
N THR A 135 -38.94 -11.15 -11.06
CA THR A 135 -40.02 -11.10 -10.07
C THR A 135 -41.37 -11.51 -10.67
N GLY A 136 -42.39 -11.68 -9.84
CA GLY A 136 -43.69 -12.24 -10.22
C GLY A 136 -44.00 -13.53 -9.45
N GLN A 137 -44.59 -14.54 -10.10
CA GLN A 137 -45.05 -15.76 -9.43
C GLN A 137 -44.19 -17.01 -9.73
N SER A 138 -44.80 -18.20 -9.69
CA SER A 138 -44.14 -19.50 -9.78
C SER A 138 -43.32 -19.68 -11.06
N ASN A 139 -43.85 -19.29 -12.22
CA ASN A 139 -43.11 -19.37 -13.49
C ASN A 139 -41.94 -18.37 -13.61
N ALA A 140 -41.85 -17.37 -12.72
CA ALA A 140 -40.65 -16.54 -12.55
C ALA A 140 -39.69 -17.12 -11.50
N GLN A 141 -40.22 -17.63 -10.39
CA GLN A 141 -39.45 -18.19 -9.28
C GLN A 141 -38.68 -19.46 -9.70
N GLY A 142 -39.37 -20.31 -10.46
CA GLY A 142 -38.93 -21.64 -10.83
C GLY A 142 -38.98 -22.64 -9.69
N PHE A 143 -38.76 -23.91 -10.03
CA PHE A 143 -38.78 -25.05 -9.12
C PHE A 143 -37.60 -25.98 -9.33
N GLN A 144 -37.28 -26.75 -8.29
CA GLN A 144 -36.38 -27.90 -8.38
C GLN A 144 -37.11 -29.07 -9.05
N ASN A 145 -36.38 -29.95 -9.74
CA ASN A 145 -36.88 -31.19 -10.36
C ASN A 145 -37.88 -31.02 -11.53
N PHE A 146 -38.00 -29.83 -12.11
CA PHE A 146 -38.82 -29.56 -13.32
C PHE A 146 -37.99 -29.53 -14.62
N GLY A 147 -36.75 -30.02 -14.58
CA GLY A 147 -35.83 -29.98 -15.72
C GLY A 147 -35.21 -28.60 -15.96
N ALA A 148 -34.99 -27.82 -14.89
CA ALA A 148 -34.29 -26.53 -14.95
C ALA A 148 -32.95 -26.65 -15.71
N VAL A 149 -32.65 -25.66 -16.54
CA VAL A 149 -31.47 -25.67 -17.40
C VAL A 149 -30.49 -24.63 -16.87
N GLY A 150 -29.37 -25.11 -16.31
CA GLY A 150 -28.26 -24.26 -15.92
C GLY A 150 -27.58 -23.63 -17.13
N ALA A 151 -26.86 -22.54 -16.90
CA ALA A 151 -26.08 -21.89 -17.94
C ALA A 151 -24.82 -22.70 -18.28
N ALA A 152 -24.53 -22.85 -19.56
CA ALA A 152 -23.29 -23.42 -20.07
C ALA A 152 -22.15 -22.40 -20.08
N ASP A 153 -22.45 -21.10 -20.28
CA ASP A 153 -21.47 -20.03 -20.30
C ASP A 153 -21.06 -19.63 -18.86
N ASP A 154 -19.75 -19.59 -18.57
CA ASP A 154 -19.19 -19.23 -17.25
C ASP A 154 -19.56 -17.81 -16.80
N ARG A 155 -19.95 -16.96 -17.76
CA ARG A 155 -20.28 -15.55 -17.55
C ARG A 155 -21.71 -15.31 -17.09
N VAL A 156 -22.54 -16.35 -17.01
CA VAL A 156 -23.90 -16.27 -16.47
C VAL A 156 -23.88 -16.62 -14.98
N ASN A 157 -24.29 -15.67 -14.15
CA ASN A 157 -24.12 -15.72 -12.70
C ASN A 157 -25.43 -15.39 -11.97
N CYS A 158 -25.49 -15.77 -10.70
CA CYS A 158 -26.55 -15.38 -9.78
C CYS A 158 -26.02 -14.96 -8.42
N VAL A 159 -26.84 -14.21 -7.68
CA VAL A 159 -26.65 -13.95 -6.25
C VAL A 159 -26.97 -15.24 -5.46
N THR A 160 -26.19 -15.53 -4.42
CA THR A 160 -26.32 -16.80 -3.65
C THR A 160 -27.11 -16.70 -2.35
N TYR A 161 -27.51 -15.49 -1.93
CA TYR A 161 -28.25 -15.29 -0.67
C TYR A 161 -29.67 -15.85 -0.77
N ASP A 162 -30.14 -16.61 0.22
CA ASP A 162 -31.52 -17.13 0.28
C ASP A 162 -32.30 -16.51 1.45
N ASN A 163 -33.45 -15.92 1.15
CA ASN A 163 -34.38 -15.32 2.10
C ASN A 163 -35.74 -16.05 2.12
N SER A 164 -35.85 -17.20 1.46
CA SER A 164 -37.11 -17.96 1.31
C SER A 164 -37.68 -18.43 2.66
N THR A 165 -36.81 -18.76 3.61
CA THR A 165 -37.18 -19.24 4.95
C THR A 165 -37.26 -18.10 5.97
N ALA A 166 -36.22 -17.25 6.02
CA ALA A 166 -36.12 -16.20 7.04
C ALA A 166 -37.12 -15.05 6.82
N ASN A 167 -37.48 -14.77 5.56
CA ASN A 167 -38.34 -13.64 5.19
C ASN A 167 -37.89 -12.31 5.82
N SER A 168 -36.58 -12.12 5.93
CA SER A 168 -35.96 -10.96 6.54
C SER A 168 -36.28 -9.69 5.74
N LEU A 169 -36.59 -8.61 6.47
CA LEU A 169 -36.73 -7.25 5.92
C LEU A 169 -35.43 -6.43 6.05
N ALA A 170 -34.39 -7.00 6.67
CA ALA A 170 -33.09 -6.36 6.78
C ALA A 170 -32.34 -6.41 5.45
N ASP A 171 -31.30 -5.59 5.34
CA ASP A 171 -30.37 -5.67 4.21
C ASP A 171 -29.77 -7.08 4.11
N PRO A 172 -29.60 -7.62 2.89
CA PRO A 172 -28.87 -8.86 2.69
C PRO A 172 -27.43 -8.76 3.25
N PRO A 173 -26.78 -9.91 3.52
CA PRO A 173 -25.34 -9.94 3.73
C PRO A 173 -24.60 -9.39 2.50
N ALA A 174 -23.30 -9.12 2.65
CA ALA A 174 -22.45 -8.69 1.54
C ALA A 174 -22.67 -9.59 0.30
N PRO A 175 -22.86 -9.00 -0.91
CA PRO A 175 -23.23 -9.78 -2.09
C PRO A 175 -22.17 -10.83 -2.44
N SER A 176 -22.56 -12.09 -2.47
CA SER A 176 -21.75 -13.17 -3.03
C SER A 176 -22.41 -13.75 -4.28
N PHE A 177 -21.57 -14.15 -5.24
CA PHE A 177 -21.98 -14.55 -6.58
C PHE A 177 -21.44 -15.92 -6.95
N GLN A 178 -22.21 -16.66 -7.76
CA GLN A 178 -21.80 -17.93 -8.34
C GLN A 178 -22.24 -18.05 -9.79
N GLN A 179 -21.62 -18.96 -10.54
CA GLN A 179 -22.14 -19.35 -11.86
C GLN A 179 -23.52 -19.98 -11.71
N LEU A 180 -24.44 -19.70 -12.64
CA LEU A 180 -25.81 -20.20 -12.60
C LEU A 180 -25.89 -21.67 -13.04
N GLY A 181 -25.79 -22.60 -12.10
CA GLY A 181 -26.04 -24.03 -12.32
C GLY A 181 -27.53 -24.37 -12.27
N ALA A 182 -27.93 -25.52 -12.83
CA ALA A 182 -29.34 -25.92 -12.94
C ALA A 182 -30.09 -25.89 -11.60
N ALA A 183 -29.46 -26.40 -10.54
CA ALA A 183 -30.03 -26.46 -9.19
C ALA A 183 -29.69 -25.23 -8.32
N SER A 184 -28.98 -24.22 -8.86
CA SER A 184 -28.60 -23.04 -8.10
C SER A 184 -29.83 -22.25 -7.66
N LEU A 185 -29.88 -21.91 -6.38
CA LEU A 185 -30.79 -20.88 -5.90
C LEU A 185 -30.35 -19.53 -6.48
N ILE A 186 -31.31 -18.76 -6.98
CA ILE A 186 -31.09 -17.38 -7.45
C ILE A 186 -31.63 -16.46 -6.36
N GLY A 187 -30.74 -15.84 -5.61
CA GLY A 187 -31.12 -15.06 -4.45
C GLY A 187 -31.99 -13.84 -4.78
N PRO A 188 -32.89 -13.42 -3.87
CA PRO A 188 -33.16 -14.02 -2.56
C PRO A 188 -34.15 -15.20 -2.56
N ARG A 189 -34.80 -15.57 -3.67
CA ARG A 189 -35.95 -16.49 -3.59
C ARG A 189 -36.16 -17.45 -4.75
N GLY A 190 -35.41 -17.33 -5.84
CA GLY A 190 -35.47 -18.25 -6.98
C GLY A 190 -35.00 -19.64 -6.57
N GLN A 191 -35.76 -20.67 -6.94
CA GLN A 191 -35.53 -22.02 -6.44
C GLN A 191 -34.64 -22.87 -7.36
N SER A 192 -34.38 -22.43 -8.59
CA SER A 192 -33.48 -23.09 -9.54
C SER A 192 -33.08 -22.11 -10.66
N ALA A 193 -32.25 -22.56 -11.61
CA ALA A 193 -31.96 -21.75 -12.81
C ALA A 193 -33.20 -21.53 -13.70
N TRP A 194 -34.21 -22.39 -13.58
CA TRP A 194 -35.41 -22.35 -14.40
C TRP A 194 -35.10 -22.19 -15.90
N CYS A 195 -35.71 -21.20 -16.56
CA CYS A 195 -35.35 -20.78 -17.93
C CYS A 195 -34.23 -19.73 -17.98
N TRP A 196 -33.83 -19.16 -16.84
CA TRP A 196 -32.90 -18.03 -16.75
C TRP A 196 -31.48 -18.40 -17.17
N GLY A 197 -31.07 -19.67 -17.00
CA GLY A 197 -29.81 -20.18 -17.53
C GLY A 197 -29.75 -20.10 -19.06
N VAL A 198 -30.81 -20.55 -19.74
CA VAL A 198 -30.93 -20.47 -21.21
C VAL A 198 -30.95 -19.02 -21.68
N LEU A 199 -31.74 -18.17 -21.02
CA LEU A 199 -31.78 -16.74 -21.34
C LEU A 199 -30.39 -16.10 -21.20
N GLY A 200 -29.69 -16.40 -20.10
CA GLY A 200 -28.35 -15.91 -19.84
C GLY A 200 -27.35 -16.32 -20.92
N ASP A 201 -27.35 -17.59 -21.32
CA ASP A 201 -26.46 -18.10 -22.38
C ASP A 201 -26.73 -17.40 -23.71
N LEU A 202 -28.00 -17.20 -24.08
CA LEU A 202 -28.38 -16.52 -25.32
C LEU A 202 -27.93 -15.05 -25.32
N ILE A 203 -28.12 -14.33 -24.21
CA ILE A 203 -27.65 -12.94 -24.06
C ILE A 203 -26.13 -12.88 -24.10
N ALA A 204 -25.44 -13.75 -23.34
CA ALA A 204 -23.98 -13.78 -23.28
C ALA A 204 -23.35 -14.10 -24.63
N LYS A 205 -24.00 -14.98 -25.41
CA LYS A 205 -23.59 -15.30 -26.79
C LYS A 205 -23.84 -14.14 -27.74
N GLN A 206 -25.03 -13.54 -27.72
CA GLN A 206 -25.41 -12.48 -28.67
C GLN A 206 -24.63 -11.18 -28.45
N TYR A 207 -24.48 -10.77 -27.19
CA TYR A 207 -23.91 -9.47 -26.84
C TYR A 207 -22.48 -9.56 -26.32
N ASN A 208 -21.94 -10.77 -26.16
CA ASN A 208 -20.58 -11.03 -25.67
C ASN A 208 -20.28 -10.37 -24.32
N VAL A 209 -21.25 -10.36 -23.41
CA VAL A 209 -21.15 -9.78 -22.07
C VAL A 209 -21.63 -10.75 -21.01
N PRO A 210 -21.12 -10.66 -19.76
CA PRO A 210 -21.64 -11.43 -18.64
C PRO A 210 -23.06 -11.02 -18.24
N VAL A 211 -23.76 -11.94 -17.58
CA VAL A 211 -25.15 -11.77 -17.15
C VAL A 211 -25.30 -12.12 -15.67
N LEU A 212 -25.98 -11.28 -14.90
CA LEU A 212 -26.31 -11.51 -13.49
C LEU A 212 -27.82 -11.57 -13.29
N PHE A 213 -28.31 -12.64 -12.66
CA PHE A 213 -29.69 -12.77 -12.22
C PHE A 213 -29.84 -12.66 -10.71
N ILE A 214 -30.88 -11.93 -10.31
CA ILE A 214 -31.40 -11.79 -8.93
C ILE A 214 -32.88 -12.18 -9.02
N ASN A 215 -33.41 -13.04 -8.14
CA ASN A 215 -34.78 -13.52 -8.25
C ASN A 215 -35.56 -13.33 -6.95
N THR A 216 -36.58 -12.48 -7.01
CA THR A 216 -37.46 -12.10 -5.90
C THR A 216 -38.88 -12.66 -6.05
N ALA A 217 -39.13 -13.47 -7.07
CA ALA A 217 -40.45 -14.00 -7.39
C ALA A 217 -40.97 -14.93 -6.28
N TRP A 218 -42.29 -14.95 -6.13
CA TRP A 218 -42.98 -15.74 -5.12
C TRP A 218 -44.17 -16.47 -5.72
N GLU A 219 -44.08 -17.80 -5.77
CA GLU A 219 -45.17 -18.68 -6.20
C GLU A 219 -46.52 -18.39 -5.55
N ALA A 220 -47.60 -18.78 -6.25
CA ALA A 220 -48.97 -18.64 -5.79
C ALA A 220 -49.43 -17.22 -5.41
N THR A 221 -48.72 -16.17 -5.87
CA THR A 221 -49.13 -14.78 -5.70
C THR A 221 -50.08 -14.32 -6.82
N ILE A 222 -50.87 -13.31 -6.51
CA ILE A 222 -51.69 -12.51 -7.43
C ILE A 222 -51.25 -11.04 -7.37
N ILE A 223 -51.57 -10.21 -8.36
CA ILE A 223 -51.11 -8.81 -8.41
C ILE A 223 -51.49 -8.01 -7.17
N LYS A 224 -52.69 -8.26 -6.63
CA LYS A 224 -53.18 -7.66 -5.38
C LYS A 224 -52.23 -7.90 -4.20
N ASN A 225 -51.60 -9.07 -4.11
CA ASN A 225 -50.65 -9.35 -3.02
C ASN A 225 -49.44 -8.41 -3.06
N TRP A 226 -48.96 -8.08 -4.26
CA TRP A 226 -47.84 -7.16 -4.45
C TRP A 226 -48.22 -5.72 -4.10
N VAL A 227 -49.44 -5.29 -4.45
CA VAL A 227 -49.95 -3.95 -4.11
C VAL A 227 -50.16 -3.80 -2.60
N GLU A 228 -50.87 -4.72 -1.96
CA GLU A 228 -51.14 -4.66 -0.52
C GLU A 228 -49.84 -4.68 0.30
N SER A 229 -48.94 -5.61 -0.01
CA SER A 229 -47.67 -5.71 0.71
C SER A 229 -46.75 -4.50 0.50
N SER A 230 -46.81 -3.85 -0.67
CA SER A 230 -46.07 -2.60 -0.92
C SER A 230 -46.57 -1.39 -0.13
N ASN A 231 -47.82 -1.47 0.35
CA ASN A 231 -48.45 -0.50 1.24
C ASN A 231 -48.34 -0.87 2.72
N ASN A 232 -47.47 -1.83 3.07
CA ASN A 232 -47.34 -2.40 4.41
C ASN A 232 -48.65 -2.99 4.94
N GLN A 233 -49.56 -3.40 4.05
CA GLN A 233 -50.79 -4.09 4.43
C GLN A 233 -50.54 -5.59 4.53
N THR A 234 -51.26 -6.24 5.43
CA THR A 234 -51.32 -7.71 5.46
C THR A 234 -52.02 -8.20 4.21
N THR A 235 -51.40 -9.12 3.49
CA THR A 235 -51.99 -9.76 2.31
C THR A 235 -52.13 -11.26 2.51
N LEU A 236 -53.16 -11.85 1.91
CA LEU A 236 -53.54 -13.24 2.13
C LEU A 236 -53.26 -14.10 0.89
N LYS A 237 -52.87 -15.35 1.12
CA LYS A 237 -52.81 -16.38 0.08
C LYS A 237 -54.22 -16.69 -0.41
N TRP A 238 -54.44 -16.61 -1.72
CA TRP A 238 -55.77 -16.79 -2.28
C TRP A 238 -56.36 -18.19 -2.06
N PHE A 239 -55.50 -19.22 -1.94
CA PHE A 239 -55.92 -20.63 -1.91
C PHE A 239 -56.23 -21.16 -0.51
N ASN A 240 -55.81 -20.47 0.56
CA ASN A 240 -56.06 -20.93 1.94
C ASN A 240 -56.25 -19.80 2.96
N SER A 241 -56.33 -18.55 2.50
CA SER A 241 -56.52 -17.34 3.31
C SER A 241 -55.49 -17.14 4.43
N GLN A 242 -54.35 -17.85 4.40
CA GLN A 242 -53.28 -17.64 5.35
C GLN A 242 -52.50 -16.38 4.98
N PRO A 243 -52.07 -15.57 5.96
CA PRO A 243 -51.30 -14.37 5.67
C PRO A 243 -49.93 -14.72 5.05
N PHE A 244 -49.50 -13.91 4.09
CA PHE A 244 -48.08 -13.83 3.76
C PHE A 244 -47.31 -13.20 4.93
N PRO A 245 -46.01 -13.50 5.09
CA PRO A 245 -45.17 -12.79 6.05
C PRO A 245 -45.23 -11.27 5.84
N ALA A 246 -45.05 -10.50 6.91
CA ALA A 246 -45.16 -9.04 6.86
C ALA A 246 -44.25 -8.42 5.78
N GLY A 247 -44.79 -7.50 4.99
CA GLY A 247 -44.09 -6.84 3.89
C GLY A 247 -43.89 -7.70 2.62
N MET A 248 -44.23 -8.98 2.67
CA MET A 248 -44.08 -9.89 1.53
C MET A 248 -45.36 -9.96 0.69
N PRO A 249 -45.25 -10.18 -0.64
CA PRO A 249 -44.03 -10.47 -1.40
C PRO A 249 -43.17 -9.26 -1.81
N TYR A 250 -43.70 -8.03 -1.73
CA TYR A 250 -43.02 -6.83 -2.26
C TYR A 250 -41.64 -6.55 -1.65
N ALA A 251 -41.44 -6.84 -0.36
CA ALA A 251 -40.21 -6.50 0.35
C ALA A 251 -38.94 -7.05 -0.33
N ASN A 252 -38.96 -8.28 -0.84
CA ASN A 252 -37.79 -8.83 -1.54
C ASN A 252 -37.42 -8.02 -2.79
N LEU A 253 -38.41 -7.53 -3.54
CA LEU A 253 -38.21 -6.72 -4.74
C LEU A 253 -37.61 -5.36 -4.37
N VAL A 254 -38.20 -4.63 -3.43
CA VAL A 254 -37.70 -3.29 -3.06
C VAL A 254 -36.33 -3.38 -2.36
N ILE A 255 -36.07 -4.43 -1.58
CA ILE A 255 -34.74 -4.68 -1.00
C ILE A 255 -33.71 -4.96 -2.11
N ALA A 256 -34.03 -5.79 -3.11
CA ALA A 256 -33.12 -6.06 -4.23
C ALA A 256 -32.83 -4.79 -5.05
N LEU A 257 -33.83 -3.93 -5.26
CA LEU A 257 -33.67 -2.64 -5.93
C LEU A 257 -32.81 -1.65 -5.10
N ARG A 258 -33.02 -1.59 -3.79
CA ARG A 258 -32.25 -0.72 -2.90
C ARG A 258 -30.82 -1.21 -2.68
N TYR A 259 -30.60 -2.52 -2.67
CA TYR A 259 -29.31 -3.14 -2.34
C TYR A 259 -28.51 -3.50 -3.59
N TYR A 260 -28.92 -4.53 -4.32
CA TYR A 260 -28.15 -5.04 -5.47
C TYR A 260 -28.13 -4.06 -6.63
N CYS A 261 -29.26 -3.45 -7.00
CA CYS A 261 -29.27 -2.46 -8.09
C CYS A 261 -28.46 -1.19 -7.72
N SER A 262 -28.27 -0.89 -6.44
CA SER A 262 -27.36 0.19 -6.03
C SER A 262 -25.89 -0.18 -6.23
N LEU A 263 -25.50 -1.44 -5.98
CA LEU A 263 -24.11 -1.88 -6.04
C LEU A 263 -23.68 -2.38 -7.44
N GLN A 264 -24.58 -3.05 -8.15
CA GLN A 264 -24.35 -3.64 -9.47
C GLN A 264 -25.01 -2.86 -10.60
N GLY A 265 -25.95 -1.95 -10.32
CA GLY A 265 -26.82 -1.39 -11.37
C GLY A 265 -27.88 -2.40 -11.82
N LEU A 266 -28.68 -2.04 -12.84
CA LEU A 266 -29.80 -2.85 -13.32
C LEU A 266 -30.19 -2.52 -14.76
N ARG A 267 -30.33 -3.54 -15.62
CA ARG A 267 -30.92 -3.42 -16.94
C ARG A 267 -32.43 -3.28 -16.84
N ALA A 268 -33.09 -4.26 -16.24
CA ALA A 268 -34.53 -4.27 -16.09
C ALA A 268 -35.00 -5.24 -14.99
N VAL A 269 -36.23 -5.00 -14.52
CA VAL A 269 -37.04 -5.96 -13.79
C VAL A 269 -37.82 -6.81 -14.81
N LEU A 270 -37.67 -8.13 -14.75
CA LEU A 270 -38.39 -9.10 -15.56
C LEU A 270 -39.58 -9.61 -14.75
N TRP A 271 -40.79 -9.31 -15.20
CA TRP A 271 -42.04 -9.68 -14.53
C TRP A 271 -42.73 -10.83 -15.25
N GLN A 272 -43.00 -11.93 -14.53
CA GLN A 272 -43.89 -12.98 -15.03
C GLN A 272 -44.92 -13.36 -13.96
N GLN A 273 -46.14 -12.87 -14.16
CA GLN A 273 -47.29 -13.12 -13.31
C GLN A 273 -48.56 -12.78 -14.09
N GLY A 274 -49.64 -13.47 -13.77
CA GLY A 274 -50.97 -13.24 -14.32
C GLY A 274 -51.81 -14.51 -14.35
N GLU A 275 -51.19 -15.68 -14.20
CA GLU A 275 -51.85 -16.98 -14.29
C GLU A 275 -52.91 -17.15 -13.18
N ASN A 276 -52.62 -16.72 -11.94
CA ASN A 276 -53.61 -16.79 -10.85
C ASN A 276 -54.68 -15.69 -10.96
N ASP A 277 -54.31 -14.52 -11.49
CA ASP A 277 -55.26 -13.43 -11.77
C ASP A 277 -56.25 -13.80 -12.87
N ASN A 278 -55.83 -14.63 -13.84
CA ASN A 278 -56.74 -15.28 -14.76
C ASN A 278 -57.63 -16.29 -14.03
N PHE A 279 -57.04 -17.38 -13.55
CA PHE A 279 -57.78 -18.46 -12.88
C PHE A 279 -57.06 -18.85 -11.59
N PRO A 280 -57.74 -18.91 -10.43
CA PRO A 280 -59.20 -18.84 -10.28
C PRO A 280 -59.75 -17.45 -9.93
N ILE A 281 -58.92 -16.38 -9.93
CA ILE A 281 -59.38 -15.07 -9.43
C ILE A 281 -60.31 -14.34 -10.40
N HIS A 282 -60.09 -14.46 -11.71
CA HIS A 282 -60.82 -13.72 -12.74
C HIS A 282 -60.76 -12.20 -12.55
N SER A 283 -59.56 -11.68 -12.27
CA SER A 283 -59.29 -10.24 -12.19
C SER A 283 -59.68 -9.55 -13.50
N THR A 284 -60.38 -8.42 -13.38
CA THR A 284 -60.75 -7.63 -14.57
C THR A 284 -59.53 -6.94 -15.19
N ARG A 285 -59.58 -6.66 -16.50
CA ARG A 285 -58.53 -5.91 -17.22
C ARG A 285 -58.11 -4.63 -16.49
N LYS A 286 -59.09 -3.85 -16.02
CA LYS A 286 -58.84 -2.57 -15.34
C LYS A 286 -58.10 -2.76 -14.01
N VAL A 287 -58.56 -3.70 -13.17
CA VAL A 287 -57.94 -3.95 -11.85
C VAL A 287 -56.49 -4.37 -12.01
N TYR A 288 -56.22 -5.32 -12.91
CA TYR A 288 -54.86 -5.78 -13.14
C TYR A 288 -53.95 -4.67 -13.69
N ALA A 289 -54.43 -3.88 -14.66
CA ALA A 289 -53.66 -2.80 -15.26
C ALA A 289 -53.33 -1.69 -14.24
N ASP A 290 -54.32 -1.28 -13.45
CA ASP A 290 -54.15 -0.25 -12.41
C ASP A 290 -53.14 -0.71 -11.34
N ASP A 291 -53.29 -1.95 -10.84
CA ASP A 291 -52.41 -2.53 -9.82
C ASP A 291 -50.98 -2.73 -10.31
N MET A 292 -50.81 -3.19 -11.55
CA MET A 292 -49.49 -3.36 -12.16
C MET A 292 -48.80 -2.00 -12.39
N GLN A 293 -49.52 -1.00 -12.90
CA GLN A 293 -48.97 0.34 -13.06
C GLN A 293 -48.64 0.99 -11.71
N TYR A 294 -49.49 0.77 -10.70
CA TYR A 294 -49.24 1.20 -9.33
C TYR A 294 -47.95 0.59 -8.79
N LEU A 295 -47.75 -0.73 -8.92
CA LEU A 295 -46.58 -1.43 -8.44
C LEU A 295 -45.28 -0.89 -9.06
N ILE A 296 -45.29 -0.65 -10.38
CA ILE A 296 -44.15 -0.04 -11.09
C ILE A 296 -43.85 1.36 -10.52
N ASN A 297 -44.87 2.20 -10.37
CA ASN A 297 -44.73 3.55 -9.80
C ASN A 297 -44.27 3.51 -8.34
N LYS A 298 -44.71 2.51 -7.58
CA LYS A 298 -44.31 2.32 -6.18
C LYS A 298 -42.82 2.02 -6.07
N THR A 299 -42.28 1.13 -6.91
CA THR A 299 -40.82 0.87 -6.92
C THR A 299 -40.00 2.11 -7.27
N ARG A 300 -40.51 2.96 -8.16
CA ARG A 300 -39.85 4.22 -8.52
C ARG A 300 -39.85 5.22 -7.38
N SER A 301 -41.00 5.40 -6.73
CA SER A 301 -41.15 6.27 -5.57
C SER A 301 -40.29 5.80 -4.39
N ASP A 302 -40.27 4.49 -4.13
CA ASP A 302 -39.53 3.91 -3.00
C ASP A 302 -38.02 3.98 -3.16
N THR A 303 -37.52 4.17 -4.38
CA THR A 303 -36.08 4.17 -4.69
C THR A 303 -35.57 5.50 -5.23
N ASP A 304 -36.45 6.41 -5.65
CA ASP A 304 -36.13 7.59 -6.47
C ASP A 304 -35.26 7.25 -7.69
N ARG A 305 -35.55 6.10 -8.28
CA ARG A 305 -34.89 5.59 -9.48
C ARG A 305 -35.94 5.10 -10.45
N TYR A 306 -35.56 5.00 -11.73
CA TYR A 306 -36.50 4.71 -12.80
C TYR A 306 -36.14 3.40 -13.53
N PRO A 307 -36.23 2.23 -12.85
CA PRO A 307 -35.88 0.96 -13.46
C PRO A 307 -36.77 0.68 -14.69
N ALA A 308 -36.17 0.06 -15.71
CA ALA A 308 -36.94 -0.50 -16.81
C ALA A 308 -37.67 -1.76 -16.33
N TRP A 309 -38.84 -2.02 -16.90
CA TRP A 309 -39.62 -3.24 -16.65
C TRP A 309 -39.88 -3.97 -17.96
N VAL A 310 -39.87 -5.29 -17.92
CA VAL A 310 -40.26 -6.15 -19.05
C VAL A 310 -41.37 -7.08 -18.57
N LEU A 311 -42.57 -6.92 -19.11
CA LEU A 311 -43.75 -7.65 -18.66
C LEU A 311 -44.04 -8.80 -19.59
N ALA A 312 -43.88 -10.05 -19.12
CA ALA A 312 -44.41 -11.19 -19.83
C ALA A 312 -45.93 -11.04 -19.98
N ARG A 313 -46.43 -11.39 -21.16
CA ARG A 313 -47.86 -11.51 -21.42
C ARG A 313 -48.28 -12.93 -21.08
N SER A 314 -48.64 -13.14 -19.80
CA SER A 314 -48.89 -14.45 -19.18
C SER A 314 -50.24 -14.49 -18.50
N SER A 315 -51.08 -15.45 -18.89
CA SER A 315 -52.39 -15.71 -18.28
C SER A 315 -52.71 -17.20 -18.16
N TYR A 316 -52.04 -18.08 -18.90
CA TYR A 316 -52.36 -19.50 -18.95
C TYR A 316 -52.36 -20.15 -17.57
N ASN A 317 -53.46 -20.81 -17.19
CA ASN A 317 -53.54 -21.64 -15.99
C ASN A 317 -54.53 -22.80 -16.21
N THR A 318 -54.07 -24.05 -16.02
CA THR A 318 -54.91 -25.26 -16.10
C THR A 318 -55.80 -25.29 -17.37
N GLY A 319 -55.21 -25.01 -18.53
CA GLY A 319 -55.92 -25.01 -19.83
C GLY A 319 -56.75 -23.77 -20.14
N GLN A 320 -56.82 -22.80 -19.23
CA GLN A 320 -57.54 -21.53 -19.41
C GLN A 320 -56.58 -20.39 -19.70
N VAL A 321 -57.00 -19.43 -20.53
CA VAL A 321 -56.30 -18.18 -20.83
C VAL A 321 -57.28 -17.00 -20.66
N SER A 322 -56.77 -15.79 -20.46
CA SER A 322 -57.59 -14.59 -20.31
C SER A 322 -57.11 -13.45 -21.20
N GLU A 323 -57.98 -13.04 -22.13
CA GLU A 323 -57.76 -11.84 -22.92
C GLU A 323 -57.69 -10.58 -22.04
N ASP A 324 -58.50 -10.51 -20.97
CA ASP A 324 -58.51 -9.38 -20.04
C ASP A 324 -57.14 -9.17 -19.38
N ILE A 325 -56.50 -10.24 -18.91
CA ILE A 325 -55.16 -10.16 -18.29
C ILE A 325 -54.10 -9.78 -19.33
N ILE A 326 -54.14 -10.40 -20.51
CA ILE A 326 -53.19 -10.10 -21.59
C ILE A 326 -53.31 -8.63 -22.05
N GLN A 327 -54.53 -8.12 -22.20
CA GLN A 327 -54.75 -6.73 -22.57
C GLN A 327 -54.38 -5.77 -21.45
N ALA A 328 -54.58 -6.13 -20.18
CA ALA A 328 -54.13 -5.32 -19.05
C ALA A 328 -52.59 -5.17 -19.02
N GLN A 329 -51.86 -6.25 -19.28
CA GLN A 329 -50.41 -6.22 -19.41
C GLN A 329 -49.99 -5.31 -20.58
N ASN A 330 -50.67 -5.41 -21.74
CA ASN A 330 -50.42 -4.54 -22.89
C ASN A 330 -50.74 -3.06 -22.61
N ASP A 331 -51.78 -2.74 -21.84
CA ASP A 331 -52.11 -1.36 -21.48
C ASP A 331 -50.96 -0.68 -20.71
N VAL A 332 -50.38 -1.40 -19.75
CA VAL A 332 -49.23 -0.90 -18.97
C VAL A 332 -47.97 -0.77 -19.85
N ILE A 333 -47.72 -1.74 -20.74
CA ILE A 333 -46.63 -1.69 -21.73
C ILE A 333 -46.77 -0.47 -22.65
N ASN A 334 -47.98 -0.19 -23.13
CA ASN A 334 -48.27 0.88 -24.08
C ASN A 334 -48.43 2.26 -23.42
N THR A 335 -48.28 2.35 -22.10
CA THR A 335 -48.31 3.63 -21.39
C THR A 335 -47.13 4.50 -21.87
N TYR A 336 -47.45 5.72 -22.29
CA TYR A 336 -46.47 6.63 -22.88
C TYR A 336 -45.33 6.95 -21.92
N ASN A 337 -44.09 6.91 -22.43
CA ASN A 337 -42.86 7.23 -21.70
C ASN A 337 -42.73 6.49 -20.35
N ASN A 338 -43.18 5.24 -20.29
CA ASN A 338 -43.23 4.46 -19.06
C ASN A 338 -41.98 3.60 -18.82
N ASN A 339 -41.01 3.49 -19.75
CA ASN A 339 -39.85 2.58 -19.66
C ASN A 339 -40.26 1.14 -19.28
N VAL A 340 -41.40 0.70 -19.82
CA VAL A 340 -41.95 -0.66 -19.72
C VAL A 340 -41.94 -1.25 -21.12
N PHE A 341 -41.52 -2.49 -21.24
CA PHE A 341 -41.34 -3.18 -22.51
C PHE A 341 -42.12 -4.49 -22.52
N ALA A 342 -42.54 -4.90 -23.71
CA ALA A 342 -43.18 -6.18 -23.91
C ALA A 342 -42.20 -7.34 -23.68
N GLY A 343 -42.54 -8.20 -22.73
CA GLY A 343 -41.96 -9.52 -22.56
C GLY A 343 -42.62 -10.56 -23.48
N PRO A 344 -42.29 -11.85 -23.30
CA PRO A 344 -42.81 -12.91 -24.13
C PRO A 344 -44.31 -13.09 -23.93
N PHE A 345 -45.03 -13.43 -24.99
CA PHE A 345 -46.35 -14.03 -24.87
C PHE A 345 -46.18 -15.51 -24.53
N THR A 346 -46.65 -15.92 -23.35
CA THR A 346 -46.32 -17.25 -22.79
C THR A 346 -47.44 -18.27 -22.97
N ASP A 347 -48.68 -17.82 -23.19
CA ASP A 347 -49.86 -18.69 -23.21
C ASP A 347 -49.86 -19.76 -24.30
N ASN A 348 -49.09 -19.55 -25.37
CA ASN A 348 -48.95 -20.50 -26.48
C ASN A 348 -47.68 -21.35 -26.42
N ILE A 349 -46.84 -21.17 -25.41
CA ILE A 349 -45.61 -21.94 -25.25
C ILE A 349 -45.95 -23.24 -24.52
N GLN A 350 -45.38 -24.38 -24.91
CA GLN A 350 -45.57 -25.69 -24.24
C GLN A 350 -47.03 -25.99 -23.85
N ILE A 351 -47.87 -26.33 -24.83
CA ILE A 351 -49.25 -26.79 -24.60
C ILE A 351 -49.36 -28.29 -24.99
N PRO A 352 -49.78 -29.18 -24.07
CA PRO A 352 -50.04 -28.93 -22.65
C PRO A 352 -48.76 -28.61 -21.87
N ARG A 353 -48.93 -27.88 -20.75
CA ARG A 353 -47.84 -27.60 -19.79
C ARG A 353 -47.31 -28.88 -19.16
N TYR A 354 -46.16 -28.77 -18.51
CA TYR A 354 -45.56 -29.90 -17.79
C TYR A 354 -46.55 -30.44 -16.75
N GLU A 355 -46.71 -31.77 -16.70
CA GLU A 355 -47.72 -32.46 -15.90
C GLU A 355 -49.18 -32.04 -16.13
N GLY A 356 -49.47 -31.30 -17.22
CA GLY A 356 -50.81 -30.85 -17.58
C GLY A 356 -51.35 -29.66 -16.77
N ASP A 357 -50.50 -29.01 -15.97
CA ASP A 357 -50.88 -27.95 -15.02
C ASP A 357 -50.60 -26.53 -15.57
N VAL A 358 -50.15 -25.58 -14.75
CA VAL A 358 -49.80 -24.19 -15.08
C VAL A 358 -48.31 -23.97 -15.37
N HIS A 359 -47.45 -24.90 -14.95
CA HIS A 359 -46.01 -24.69 -14.91
C HIS A 359 -45.26 -25.21 -16.14
N PHE A 360 -44.18 -24.51 -16.52
CA PHE A 360 -43.26 -24.99 -17.53
C PHE A 360 -42.37 -26.12 -16.97
N GLY A 361 -41.90 -27.01 -17.84
CA GLY A 361 -40.94 -28.05 -17.45
C GLY A 361 -40.25 -28.69 -18.65
N GLY A 362 -39.09 -29.31 -18.42
CA GLY A 362 -38.28 -29.93 -19.47
C GLY A 362 -38.00 -28.96 -20.64
N ASP A 363 -38.28 -29.38 -21.87
CA ASP A 363 -38.04 -28.57 -23.07
C ASP A 363 -38.83 -27.26 -23.11
N GLY A 364 -39.95 -27.16 -22.39
CA GLY A 364 -40.70 -25.91 -22.27
C GLY A 364 -39.91 -24.79 -21.61
N LEU A 365 -38.97 -25.12 -20.71
CA LEU A 365 -38.09 -24.13 -20.09
C LEU A 365 -37.09 -23.54 -21.10
N LYS A 366 -36.65 -24.34 -22.08
CA LYS A 366 -35.81 -23.86 -23.19
C LYS A 366 -36.61 -22.94 -24.11
N GLN A 367 -37.85 -23.33 -24.43
CA GLN A 367 -38.76 -22.50 -25.23
C GLN A 367 -39.06 -21.17 -24.53
N LEU A 368 -39.30 -21.19 -23.21
CA LEU A 368 -39.52 -19.98 -22.42
C LEU A 368 -38.28 -19.07 -22.41
N GLY A 369 -37.09 -19.64 -22.20
CA GLY A 369 -35.84 -18.89 -22.23
C GLY A 369 -35.60 -18.22 -23.59
N GLN A 370 -35.87 -18.94 -24.68
CA GLN A 370 -35.81 -18.41 -26.05
C GLN A 370 -36.85 -17.30 -26.28
N ALA A 371 -38.08 -17.47 -25.78
CA ALA A 371 -39.12 -16.47 -25.90
C ALA A 371 -38.75 -15.17 -25.16
N TRP A 372 -38.23 -15.28 -23.94
CA TRP A 372 -37.66 -14.14 -23.22
C TRP A 372 -36.57 -13.45 -24.02
N PHE A 373 -35.62 -14.20 -24.59
CA PHE A 373 -34.56 -13.63 -25.41
C PHE A 373 -35.10 -12.89 -26.64
N ASN A 374 -36.10 -13.46 -27.32
CA ASN A 374 -36.73 -12.82 -28.49
C ASN A 374 -37.42 -11.49 -28.12
N SER A 375 -37.97 -11.37 -26.90
CA SER A 375 -38.53 -10.12 -26.39
C SER A 375 -37.46 -9.13 -25.94
N LEU A 376 -36.35 -9.60 -25.37
CA LEU A 376 -35.16 -8.79 -25.08
C LEU A 376 -34.33 -8.57 -26.37
N ASN A 377 -34.98 -8.04 -27.40
CA ASN A 377 -34.39 -7.81 -28.71
C ASN A 377 -33.50 -6.54 -28.73
N SER A 378 -32.94 -6.25 -29.91
CA SER A 378 -32.08 -5.09 -30.14
C SER A 378 -32.78 -3.76 -29.80
N ILE A 379 -34.09 -3.64 -30.04
CA ILE A 379 -34.86 -2.43 -29.71
C ILE A 379 -34.88 -2.23 -28.19
N PHE A 380 -35.17 -3.29 -27.42
CA PHE A 380 -35.13 -3.22 -25.96
C PHE A 380 -33.74 -2.78 -25.46
N PHE A 381 -32.66 -3.40 -25.93
CA PHE A 381 -31.32 -3.05 -25.47
C PHE A 381 -30.87 -1.65 -25.89
N ALA A 382 -31.38 -1.14 -27.02
CA ALA A 382 -31.07 0.21 -27.51
C ALA A 382 -31.89 1.31 -26.80
N THR A 383 -33.11 1.01 -26.35
CA THR A 383 -34.07 2.03 -25.87
C THR A 383 -34.35 1.96 -24.37
N SER A 384 -34.13 0.81 -23.73
CA SER A 384 -34.21 0.71 -22.26
C SER A 384 -33.19 1.61 -21.59
N ARG A 385 -33.60 2.26 -20.51
CA ARG A 385 -32.72 3.11 -19.69
C ARG A 385 -32.16 2.28 -18.54
N PRO A 386 -30.91 1.77 -18.62
CA PRO A 386 -30.31 1.03 -17.53
C PRO A 386 -29.97 1.95 -16.37
N LEU A 387 -30.01 1.40 -15.17
CA LEU A 387 -29.51 2.05 -13.97
C LEU A 387 -28.04 1.65 -13.76
N THR A 388 -27.15 2.62 -13.63
CA THR A 388 -25.74 2.36 -13.34
C THR A 388 -25.50 2.13 -11.84
N PRO A 389 -24.40 1.45 -11.45
CA PRO A 389 -23.97 1.36 -10.05
C PRO A 389 -23.80 2.75 -9.39
N LEU A 390 -24.20 2.87 -8.13
CA LEU A 390 -24.02 4.08 -7.33
C LEU A 390 -22.56 4.25 -6.89
N PRO A 391 -22.08 5.48 -6.72
CA PRO A 391 -20.70 5.75 -6.31
C PRO A 391 -20.38 5.25 -4.91
N SER A 392 -19.15 4.77 -4.73
CA SER A 392 -18.64 4.40 -3.42
C SER A 392 -18.42 5.65 -2.56
N PRO A 393 -18.90 5.71 -1.30
CA PRO A 393 -18.70 6.86 -0.42
C PRO A 393 -17.22 7.08 -0.08
N ALA A 394 -16.75 8.32 -0.15
CA ALA A 394 -15.38 8.67 0.22
C ALA A 394 -15.15 8.46 1.73
N ILE A 395 -14.09 7.75 2.09
CA ILE A 395 -13.75 7.45 3.48
C ILE A 395 -12.52 8.23 3.93
N LYS A 396 -12.57 8.79 5.14
CA LYS A 396 -11.44 9.50 5.76
C LYS A 396 -10.99 8.76 7.01
N ILE A 397 -9.71 8.47 7.09
CA ILE A 397 -9.10 7.76 8.22
C ILE A 397 -7.99 8.65 8.77
N THR A 398 -8.02 8.89 10.07
CA THR A 398 -7.01 9.70 10.77
C THR A 398 -6.62 9.02 12.07
N CYS A 399 -5.35 9.17 12.47
CA CYS A 399 -4.91 8.72 13.77
C CYS A 399 -5.62 9.46 14.91
N ALA A 400 -5.98 8.73 15.96
CA ALA A 400 -6.53 9.27 17.20
C ALA A 400 -5.62 8.93 18.39
N ALA A 401 -5.88 9.57 19.54
CA ALA A 401 -5.21 9.25 20.79
C ALA A 401 -5.51 7.80 21.24
N ASN A 402 -4.73 7.29 22.20
CA ASN A 402 -4.97 5.99 22.86
C ASN A 402 -5.04 4.78 21.92
N ASN A 403 -4.10 4.69 20.97
CA ASN A 403 -3.99 3.56 20.05
C ASN A 403 -5.27 3.29 19.24
N ALA A 404 -5.84 4.36 18.68
CA ALA A 404 -7.08 4.30 17.94
C ALA A 404 -7.01 5.07 16.60
N LEU A 405 -7.93 4.76 15.70
CA LEU A 405 -8.21 5.47 14.47
C LEU A 405 -9.59 6.11 14.55
N THR A 406 -9.73 7.32 14.03
CA THR A 406 -11.03 7.91 13.71
C THR A 406 -11.31 7.66 12.23
N VAL A 407 -12.47 7.07 11.94
CA VAL A 407 -12.95 6.81 10.59
C VAL A 407 -14.24 7.58 10.37
N SER A 408 -14.28 8.41 9.34
CA SER A 408 -15.42 9.27 9.03
C SER A 408 -15.88 9.09 7.59
N LEU A 409 -17.20 9.13 7.40
CA LEU A 409 -17.88 9.08 6.10
C LEU A 409 -18.51 10.44 5.78
N PRO A 410 -18.97 10.71 4.55
CA PRO A 410 -19.60 11.98 4.20
C PRO A 410 -20.94 12.14 4.92
N ASP A 411 -21.25 13.35 5.40
CA ASP A 411 -22.54 13.67 6.02
C ASP A 411 -23.63 13.92 4.96
N LEU A 412 -23.95 12.88 4.19
CA LEU A 412 -24.92 12.94 3.08
C LEU A 412 -26.00 11.85 3.18
N TYR A 413 -25.86 10.93 4.15
CA TYR A 413 -26.68 9.74 4.27
C TYR A 413 -27.59 9.84 5.50
N LYS A 414 -28.77 9.24 5.38
CA LYS A 414 -29.78 9.20 6.45
C LYS A 414 -29.37 8.26 7.58
N SER A 415 -28.65 7.18 7.28
CA SER A 415 -28.13 6.27 8.30
C SER A 415 -26.77 5.69 7.95
N TYR A 416 -26.05 5.31 9.00
CA TYR A 416 -24.73 4.68 8.96
C TYR A 416 -24.81 3.46 9.88
N VAL A 417 -24.44 2.28 9.39
CA VAL A 417 -24.37 1.06 10.21
C VAL A 417 -23.06 0.36 9.90
N TRP A 418 -22.18 0.31 10.89
CA TRP A 418 -20.91 -0.39 10.81
C TRP A 418 -21.08 -1.85 11.20
N ASN A 419 -20.29 -2.74 10.60
CA ASN A 419 -20.24 -4.14 11.00
C ASN A 419 -19.68 -4.35 12.43
N SER A 420 -19.16 -3.31 13.08
CA SER A 420 -18.84 -3.28 14.51
C SER A 420 -20.05 -3.07 15.42
N GLY A 421 -21.23 -2.77 14.86
CA GLY A 421 -22.45 -2.40 15.59
C GLY A 421 -22.59 -0.90 15.87
N GLN A 422 -21.58 -0.08 15.55
CA GLN A 422 -21.68 1.38 15.68
C GLN A 422 -22.57 1.97 14.58
N THR A 423 -23.26 3.08 14.87
CA THR A 423 -24.27 3.66 13.95
C THR A 423 -24.06 5.14 13.64
N THR A 424 -22.87 5.67 13.92
CA THR A 424 -22.52 7.08 13.71
C THR A 424 -21.76 7.30 12.41
N GLN A 425 -21.85 8.52 11.86
CA GLN A 425 -21.10 8.95 10.67
C GLN A 425 -19.58 8.89 10.87
N SER A 426 -19.12 9.05 12.11
CA SER A 426 -17.73 8.88 12.51
C SER A 426 -17.60 7.87 13.64
N ILE A 427 -16.63 6.96 13.57
CA ILE A 427 -16.36 5.93 14.58
C ILE A 427 -14.90 5.94 15.01
N THR A 428 -14.66 5.47 16.24
CA THR A 428 -13.33 5.19 16.76
C THR A 428 -13.07 3.68 16.75
N ILE A 429 -11.94 3.28 16.17
CA ILE A 429 -11.49 1.89 16.06
C ILE A 429 -10.19 1.72 16.84
N ASN A 430 -10.15 0.78 17.78
CA ASN A 430 -8.98 0.51 18.63
C ASN A 430 -8.58 -0.97 18.66
N LYS A 431 -9.19 -1.79 17.79
CA LYS A 431 -8.93 -3.23 17.66
C LYS A 431 -8.64 -3.56 16.20
N SER A 432 -7.84 -4.58 15.99
CA SER A 432 -7.64 -5.16 14.66
C SER A 432 -8.93 -5.80 14.15
N GLY A 433 -9.18 -5.70 12.85
CA GLY A 433 -10.35 -6.25 12.20
C GLY A 433 -10.69 -5.54 10.91
N VAL A 434 -11.66 -6.11 10.18
CA VAL A 434 -12.21 -5.50 8.96
C VAL A 434 -13.44 -4.68 9.32
N TYR A 435 -13.42 -3.40 8.99
CA TYR A 435 -14.50 -2.45 9.27
C TYR A 435 -15.12 -1.95 7.97
N ARG A 436 -16.45 -2.00 7.88
CA ARG A 436 -17.22 -1.53 6.73
C ARG A 436 -18.55 -0.96 7.20
N ALA A 437 -18.97 0.16 6.61
CA ALA A 437 -20.28 0.73 6.81
C ALA A 437 -21.23 0.39 5.66
N THR A 438 -22.47 0.10 6.04
CA THR A 438 -23.64 0.17 5.18
C THR A 438 -24.33 1.50 5.43
N LEU A 439 -24.49 2.31 4.39
CA LEU A 439 -25.13 3.61 4.46
C LEU A 439 -26.44 3.59 3.67
N LYS A 440 -27.39 4.41 4.08
CA LYS A 440 -28.68 4.57 3.40
C LYS A 440 -28.93 6.03 3.07
N ASP A 441 -29.37 6.31 1.85
CA ASP A 441 -29.94 7.62 1.54
C ASP A 441 -31.36 7.78 2.13
N LYS A 442 -32.02 8.90 1.82
CA LYS A 442 -33.37 9.17 2.30
C LYS A 442 -34.44 8.19 1.78
N TYR A 443 -34.19 7.51 0.67
CA TYR A 443 -35.07 6.51 0.04
C TYR A 443 -34.71 5.07 0.41
N GLY A 444 -33.63 4.87 1.16
CA GLY A 444 -33.17 3.55 1.59
C GLY A 444 -32.29 2.83 0.57
N ASN A 445 -31.79 3.51 -0.46
CA ASN A 445 -30.78 2.94 -1.36
C ASN A 445 -29.47 2.73 -0.60
N THR A 446 -28.84 1.57 -0.81
CA THR A 446 -27.63 1.16 -0.11
C THR A 446 -26.38 1.69 -0.78
N TYR A 447 -25.48 2.20 0.06
CA TYR A 447 -24.09 2.48 -0.29
C TYR A 447 -23.21 1.67 0.65
N LEU A 448 -22.10 1.15 0.14
CA LEU A 448 -21.11 0.45 0.95
C LEU A 448 -19.83 1.26 0.97
N SER A 449 -19.32 1.55 2.17
CA SER A 449 -17.99 2.12 2.31
C SER A 449 -16.93 1.14 1.78
N PRO A 450 -15.74 1.64 1.42
CA PRO A 450 -14.56 0.79 1.39
C PRO A 450 -14.40 0.02 2.70
N ALA A 451 -13.88 -1.20 2.62
CA ALA A 451 -13.56 -2.00 3.80
C ALA A 451 -12.14 -1.69 4.27
N ILE A 452 -12.01 -1.27 5.53
CA ILE A 452 -10.73 -0.98 6.18
C ILE A 452 -10.26 -2.25 6.89
N ASP A 453 -9.06 -2.72 6.58
CA ASP A 453 -8.42 -3.85 7.25
C ASP A 453 -7.36 -3.35 8.24
N VAL A 454 -7.76 -3.18 9.51
CA VAL A 454 -6.85 -2.74 10.57
C VAL A 454 -6.05 -3.93 11.08
N GLN A 455 -4.75 -3.91 10.84
CA GLN A 455 -3.83 -4.97 11.27
C GLN A 455 -3.07 -4.57 12.53
N GLY A 456 -3.06 -5.46 13.53
CA GLY A 456 -2.23 -5.34 14.72
C GLY A 456 -2.45 -4.08 15.54
N VAL A 457 -1.37 -3.57 16.13
CA VAL A 457 -1.37 -2.35 16.95
C VAL A 457 -1.33 -1.11 16.04
N ILE A 458 -2.22 -0.15 16.30
CA ILE A 458 -2.40 1.05 15.47
C ILE A 458 -1.24 2.04 15.63
N GLN A 459 -0.67 2.16 16.82
CA GLN A 459 0.48 3.03 17.08
C GLN A 459 1.76 2.29 16.73
N PRO A 460 2.61 2.86 15.85
CA PRO A 460 3.87 2.24 15.49
C PRO A 460 4.84 2.24 16.68
N THR A 461 5.75 1.28 16.70
CA THR A 461 6.79 1.20 17.73
C THR A 461 7.80 2.33 17.57
N VAL A 462 8.35 2.77 18.69
CA VAL A 462 9.45 3.75 18.72
C VAL A 462 10.63 3.20 17.90
N PRO A 463 11.18 3.97 16.94
CA PRO A 463 12.29 3.47 16.15
C PRO A 463 13.58 3.43 16.96
N THR A 464 14.41 2.42 16.71
CA THR A 464 15.77 2.35 17.27
C THR A 464 16.75 2.94 16.27
N ILE A 465 17.57 3.91 16.71
CA ILE A 465 18.62 4.50 15.88
C ILE A 465 19.93 3.73 16.11
N SER A 466 20.58 3.36 15.01
CA SER A 466 21.87 2.67 14.95
C SER A 466 22.82 3.40 14.00
N LEU A 467 24.12 3.07 14.05
CA LEU A 467 25.09 3.54 13.07
C LEU A 467 25.11 2.58 11.88
N SER A 468 25.29 3.09 10.65
CA SER A 468 25.40 2.24 9.46
C SER A 468 26.50 1.19 9.55
N LYS A 469 27.60 1.51 10.25
CA LYS A 469 28.74 0.61 10.50
C LYS A 469 28.45 -0.46 11.55
N GLN A 470 27.38 -0.32 12.33
CA GLN A 470 26.97 -1.23 13.41
C GLN A 470 25.45 -1.46 13.35
N PRO A 471 24.95 -2.09 12.29
CA PRO A 471 23.52 -2.28 12.09
C PRO A 471 22.92 -3.13 13.22
N GLY A 472 21.71 -2.77 13.67
CA GLY A 472 20.96 -3.51 14.69
C GLY A 472 21.39 -3.26 16.14
N GLN A 473 22.49 -2.53 16.36
CA GLN A 473 22.91 -2.09 17.70
C GLN A 473 22.51 -0.62 17.92
N PRO A 474 21.87 -0.27 19.05
CA PRO A 474 21.57 1.12 19.36
C PRO A 474 22.84 1.96 19.36
N ALA A 475 22.81 3.09 18.65
CA ALA A 475 23.91 4.04 18.68
C ALA A 475 24.04 4.65 20.08
N GLY A 476 25.28 4.89 20.53
CA GLY A 476 25.52 5.64 21.76
C GLY A 476 24.94 7.06 21.66
N SER A 477 24.47 7.59 22.79
CA SER A 477 23.82 8.91 22.87
C SER A 477 24.72 10.09 22.48
N GLN A 478 26.04 9.89 22.48
CA GLN A 478 27.04 10.88 22.07
C GLN A 478 27.88 10.30 20.93
N GLN A 479 27.94 11.03 19.82
CA GLN A 479 28.74 10.69 18.64
C GLN A 479 29.61 11.88 18.27
N GLN A 480 30.80 11.62 17.74
CA GLN A 480 31.72 12.67 17.31
C GLN A 480 32.34 12.35 15.96
N ILE A 481 32.53 13.39 15.16
CA ILE A 481 33.14 13.32 13.84
C ILE A 481 34.10 14.50 13.64
N CYS A 482 35.02 14.39 12.69
CA CYS A 482 35.81 15.52 12.22
C CYS A 482 34.95 16.45 11.34
N ALA A 483 35.34 17.72 11.22
CA ALA A 483 34.58 18.73 10.47
C ALA A 483 34.33 18.38 9.00
N ASP A 484 35.19 17.56 8.41
CA ASP A 484 35.20 17.12 7.02
C ASP A 484 34.64 15.70 6.84
N SER A 485 34.19 15.06 7.92
CA SER A 485 33.63 13.72 7.92
C SER A 485 32.10 13.74 8.03
N THR A 486 31.48 12.59 7.76
CA THR A 486 30.04 12.41 7.94
C THR A 486 29.72 11.13 8.70
N LEU A 487 28.60 11.14 9.42
CA LEU A 487 28.04 9.98 10.10
C LEU A 487 26.72 9.57 9.44
N THR A 488 26.55 8.29 9.12
CA THR A 488 25.27 7.78 8.63
C THR A 488 24.50 7.10 9.75
N LEU A 489 23.34 7.66 10.08
CA LEU A 489 22.41 7.13 11.07
C LEU A 489 21.33 6.31 10.35
N VAL A 490 20.97 5.17 10.93
CA VAL A 490 19.92 4.26 10.42
C VAL A 490 18.85 4.10 11.48
N ALA A 491 17.60 4.39 11.12
CA ALA A 491 16.44 4.20 11.99
C ALA A 491 15.68 2.93 11.60
N THR A 492 15.56 2.00 12.54
CA THR A 492 14.80 0.76 12.37
C THR A 492 13.40 0.94 12.94
N SER A 493 12.38 0.82 12.09
CA SER A 493 10.96 0.95 12.45
C SER A 493 10.19 -0.35 12.21
N SER A 494 8.99 -0.48 12.78
CA SER A 494 8.08 -1.57 12.47
C SER A 494 7.75 -1.64 10.98
N THR A 495 7.47 -2.85 10.48
CA THR A 495 6.97 -3.08 9.11
C THR A 495 5.77 -2.17 8.83
N GLY A 496 5.70 -1.63 7.62
CA GLY A 496 4.61 -0.73 7.24
C GLY A 496 4.72 0.71 7.75
N SER A 497 5.85 1.07 8.37
CA SER A 497 6.13 2.43 8.83
C SER A 497 7.40 3.00 8.18
N ILE A 498 7.44 4.32 8.03
CA ILE A 498 8.63 5.08 7.61
C ILE A 498 9.12 5.94 8.79
N PRO A 499 10.41 5.93 9.12
CA PRO A 499 10.95 6.84 10.10
C PRO A 499 11.06 8.26 9.53
N VAL A 500 10.63 9.23 10.33
CA VAL A 500 10.77 10.67 10.09
C VAL A 500 11.73 11.22 11.12
N TRP A 501 12.84 11.78 10.64
CA TRP A 501 13.90 12.34 11.47
C TRP A 501 13.55 13.74 11.99
N SER A 502 14.21 14.18 13.06
CA SER A 502 14.09 15.55 13.59
C SER A 502 14.49 16.65 12.60
N THR A 503 15.18 16.28 11.52
CA THR A 503 15.49 17.16 10.37
C THR A 503 14.30 17.35 9.41
N GLY A 504 13.19 16.61 9.61
CA GLY A 504 12.02 16.60 8.73
C GLY A 504 12.11 15.57 7.58
N ILE A 505 13.27 14.92 7.40
CA ILE A 505 13.48 13.93 6.33
C ILE A 505 12.76 12.62 6.68
N ALA A 506 11.97 12.08 5.76
CA ALA A 506 11.39 10.74 5.85
C ALA A 506 12.27 9.73 5.08
N SER A 507 13.07 8.95 5.79
CA SER A 507 14.01 7.98 5.20
C SER A 507 14.52 7.02 6.25
N ARG A 508 14.80 5.76 5.88
CA ARG A 508 15.44 4.79 6.79
C ARG A 508 16.85 5.18 7.22
N SER A 509 17.52 6.06 6.48
CA SER A 509 18.84 6.55 6.85
C SER A 509 19.04 8.02 6.47
N ILE A 510 19.87 8.71 7.25
CA ILE A 510 20.37 10.05 6.95
C ILE A 510 21.88 10.09 7.13
N THR A 511 22.54 10.93 6.34
CA THR A 511 23.97 11.25 6.50
C THR A 511 24.08 12.66 7.04
N VAL A 512 24.79 12.82 8.15
CA VAL A 512 24.89 14.06 8.92
C VAL A 512 26.36 14.44 9.14
N GLY A 513 26.68 15.73 8.95
CA GLY A 513 28.03 16.29 9.15
C GLY A 513 28.07 17.45 10.15
N THR A 514 26.92 17.90 10.64
CA THR A 514 26.79 19.10 11.47
C THR A 514 26.52 18.72 12.92
N SER A 515 27.11 19.43 13.87
CA SER A 515 26.75 19.28 15.29
C SER A 515 25.26 19.52 15.52
N GLY A 516 24.63 18.69 16.35
CA GLY A 516 23.21 18.79 16.62
C GLY A 516 22.66 17.58 17.35
N VAL A 517 21.35 17.62 17.63
CA VAL A 517 20.62 16.53 18.29
C VAL A 517 19.68 15.88 17.28
N TYR A 518 19.87 14.58 17.05
CA TYR A 518 19.11 13.80 16.10
C TYR A 518 18.20 12.81 16.82
N SER A 519 16.97 12.66 16.33
CA SER A 519 16.00 11.67 16.79
C SER A 519 15.06 11.31 15.65
N ALA A 520 14.26 10.27 15.82
CA ALA A 520 13.27 9.85 14.82
C ALA A 520 11.95 9.41 15.47
N GLN A 521 10.87 9.51 14.69
CA GLN A 521 9.58 8.90 14.99
C GLN A 521 9.16 8.01 13.83
N SER A 522 8.56 6.86 14.11
CA SER A 522 7.95 6.01 13.08
C SER A 522 6.59 6.59 12.71
N VAL A 523 6.28 6.68 11.43
CA VAL A 523 4.96 7.06 10.90
C VAL A 523 4.42 5.92 10.05
N ASN A 524 3.21 5.43 10.37
CA ASN A 524 2.59 4.34 9.62
C ASN A 524 1.62 4.84 8.53
N VAL A 525 1.02 3.89 7.80
CA VAL A 525 0.09 4.17 6.69
C VAL A 525 -1.17 4.95 7.08
N TYR A 526 -1.58 4.89 8.36
CA TYR A 526 -2.73 5.63 8.88
C TYR A 526 -2.37 7.07 9.31
N GLY A 527 -1.08 7.44 9.23
CA GLY A 527 -0.55 8.71 9.72
C GLY A 527 -0.29 8.73 11.24
N CYS A 528 -0.37 7.59 11.93
CA CYS A 528 -0.04 7.51 13.35
C CYS A 528 1.47 7.63 13.57
N LYS A 529 1.87 8.35 14.61
CA LYS A 529 3.27 8.60 14.98
C LYS A 529 3.62 7.88 16.28
N SER A 530 4.77 7.24 16.33
CA SER A 530 5.31 6.67 17.57
C SER A 530 5.73 7.80 18.54
N ALA A 531 6.01 7.44 19.79
CA ALA A 531 6.84 8.30 20.63
C ALA A 531 8.22 8.52 19.99
N GLN A 532 8.89 9.60 20.40
CA GLN A 532 10.22 9.96 19.91
C GLN A 532 11.27 8.94 20.38
N SER A 533 12.21 8.60 19.49
CA SER A 533 13.36 7.77 19.85
C SER A 533 14.24 8.46 20.90
N SER A 534 15.13 7.68 21.53
CA SER A 534 16.29 8.26 22.21
C SER A 534 17.06 9.18 21.27
N THR A 535 17.63 10.25 21.82
CA THR A 535 18.38 11.25 21.06
C THR A 535 19.84 10.84 20.87
N ILE A 536 20.42 11.29 19.75
CA ILE A 536 21.85 11.20 19.47
C ILE A 536 22.39 12.62 19.32
N THR A 537 23.28 13.00 20.22
CA THR A 537 24.03 14.26 20.13
C THR A 537 25.28 14.03 19.29
N LEU A 538 25.34 14.65 18.11
CA LEU A 538 26.52 14.68 17.27
C LEU A 538 27.35 15.93 17.58
N THR A 539 28.65 15.76 17.77
CA THR A 539 29.62 16.85 17.84
C THR A 539 30.60 16.73 16.68
N ALA A 540 30.49 17.64 15.71
CA ALA A 540 31.54 17.88 14.74
C ALA A 540 32.66 18.67 15.41
N ARG A 541 33.85 18.08 15.48
CA ARG A 541 35.06 18.72 16.00
C ARG A 541 35.49 19.85 15.05
N PRO A 542 36.15 20.91 15.56
CA PRO A 542 36.59 22.03 14.73
C PRO A 542 37.44 21.57 13.53
N LYS A 543 37.33 22.30 12.43
CA LYS A 543 38.18 22.06 11.25
C LYS A 543 39.61 22.47 11.59
N LEU A 544 40.55 21.54 11.42
CA LEU A 544 41.97 21.81 11.64
C LEU A 544 42.53 22.68 10.49
N PRO A 545 43.31 23.73 10.77
CA PRO A 545 43.95 24.52 9.73
C PRO A 545 45.07 23.72 9.06
N ALA A 546 45.25 23.89 7.75
CA ALA A 546 46.42 23.32 7.07
C ALA A 546 47.67 24.10 7.51
N PRO A 547 48.79 23.42 7.83
CA PRO A 547 50.03 24.10 8.16
C PRO A 547 50.69 24.72 6.92
N THR A 548 51.58 25.67 7.15
CA THR A 548 52.60 26.07 6.16
C THR A 548 53.89 25.31 6.43
N VAL A 549 54.65 25.00 5.38
CA VAL A 549 55.95 24.32 5.50
C VAL A 549 57.05 25.26 5.04
N GLU A 550 58.01 25.49 5.91
CA GLU A 550 59.18 26.33 5.62
C GLU A 550 60.47 25.59 5.93
N GLN A 551 61.53 25.94 5.19
CA GLN A 551 62.86 25.43 5.49
C GLN A 551 63.50 26.33 6.55
N VAL A 552 63.80 25.74 7.70
CA VAL A 552 64.31 26.46 8.87
C VAL A 552 65.75 26.08 9.21
N GLY A 553 66.25 25.00 8.60
CA GLY A 553 67.65 24.59 8.73
C GLY A 553 68.20 23.98 7.45
N THR A 554 69.47 23.57 7.56
CA THR A 554 70.15 22.84 6.48
C THR A 554 69.52 21.48 6.26
N TYR A 555 69.08 20.81 7.33
CA TYR A 555 68.41 19.51 7.27
C TYR A 555 67.02 19.54 7.91
N SER A 556 66.41 20.71 8.12
CA SER A 556 65.14 20.83 8.86
C SER A 556 64.09 21.60 8.08
N LEU A 557 62.94 20.96 7.86
CA LEU A 557 61.69 21.63 7.51
C LEU A 557 60.81 21.75 8.74
N GLN A 558 60.10 22.87 8.89
CA GLN A 558 59.17 23.12 9.97
C GLN A 558 57.77 23.33 9.43
N ALA A 559 56.80 22.66 10.02
CA ALA A 559 55.38 22.89 9.83
C ALA A 559 54.89 23.88 10.89
N THR A 560 54.23 24.95 10.45
CA THR A 560 53.72 26.00 11.32
C THR A 560 52.23 26.17 11.09
N LEU A 561 51.44 26.20 12.16
CA LEU A 561 50.01 26.47 12.07
C LEU A 561 49.73 27.97 12.07
N PRO A 562 48.75 28.47 11.29
CA PRO A 562 48.34 29.88 11.30
C PRO A 562 47.81 30.34 12.66
N THR A 563 47.27 29.42 13.45
CA THR A 563 46.77 29.67 14.81
C THR A 563 47.00 28.39 15.62
N PRO A 564 47.67 28.44 16.78
CA PRO A 564 47.83 27.27 17.64
C PRO A 564 46.48 26.72 18.08
N THR A 565 46.29 25.41 18.00
CA THR A 565 44.99 24.75 18.24
C THR A 565 44.56 24.78 19.71
N GLY A 566 45.47 25.15 20.62
CA GLY A 566 45.21 25.59 22.00
C GLY A 566 44.67 24.53 22.98
N GLY A 567 44.30 23.34 22.51
CA GLY A 567 43.63 22.30 23.33
C GLY A 567 44.32 20.93 23.38
N GLN A 568 45.30 20.66 22.51
CA GLN A 568 46.05 19.40 22.39
C GLN A 568 47.48 19.70 21.90
N ILE A 569 48.41 18.74 22.02
CA ILE A 569 49.75 18.87 21.40
C ILE A 569 49.59 18.68 19.88
N ASP A 570 49.97 19.71 19.11
CA ASP A 570 49.93 19.67 17.65
C ASP A 570 50.90 18.60 17.13
N GLN A 571 50.37 17.60 16.41
CA GLN A 571 51.16 16.57 15.73
C GLN A 571 51.00 16.72 14.23
N PHE A 572 52.00 16.29 13.47
CA PHE A 572 51.99 16.40 12.02
C PHE A 572 52.10 15.02 11.38
N ASP A 573 51.51 14.82 10.21
CA ASP A 573 51.93 13.75 9.32
C ASP A 573 52.69 14.39 8.14
N TRP A 574 53.96 14.03 7.97
CA TRP A 574 54.77 14.51 6.85
C TRP A 574 54.66 13.58 5.64
N ARG A 575 54.65 14.15 4.44
CA ARG A 575 54.80 13.44 3.17
C ARG A 575 56.05 13.89 2.44
N ARG A 576 56.69 12.95 1.74
CA ARG A 576 57.76 13.20 0.76
C ARG A 576 57.35 12.59 -0.58
N SER A 577 57.30 13.41 -1.62
CA SER A 577 56.91 13.01 -2.98
C SER A 577 55.60 12.21 -3.03
N GLY A 578 54.64 12.59 -2.17
CA GLY A 578 53.32 11.96 -2.06
C GLY A 578 53.20 10.84 -1.00
N GLU A 579 54.30 10.28 -0.50
CA GLU A 579 54.29 9.19 0.48
C GLU A 579 54.47 9.67 1.91
N VAL A 580 53.72 9.11 2.87
CA VAL A 580 53.83 9.46 4.29
C VAL A 580 55.12 8.92 4.89
N ILE A 581 55.87 9.78 5.59
CA ILE A 581 57.09 9.40 6.31
C ILE A 581 56.82 9.33 7.82
N PRO A 582 57.52 8.44 8.58
CA PRO A 582 57.24 8.19 9.99
C PRO A 582 57.82 9.28 10.90
N GLN A 583 57.36 10.52 10.70
CA GLN A 583 57.83 11.72 11.40
C GLN A 583 56.61 12.54 11.80
N ASN A 584 56.49 12.81 13.11
CA ASN A 584 55.24 13.33 13.68
C ASN A 584 55.38 14.69 14.37
N GLY A 585 56.60 15.21 14.45
CA GLY A 585 56.92 16.48 15.10
C GLY A 585 56.67 17.70 14.20
N PRO A 586 56.65 18.90 14.79
CA PRO A 586 56.57 20.17 14.05
C PRO A 586 57.78 20.42 13.17
N VAL A 587 58.92 19.79 13.48
CA VAL A 587 60.12 19.83 12.66
C VAL A 587 60.41 18.41 12.17
N VAL A 588 60.74 18.28 10.89
CA VAL A 588 61.21 17.03 10.29
C VAL A 588 62.62 17.18 9.76
N LYS A 589 63.45 16.17 10.05
CA LYS A 589 64.80 16.08 9.48
C LYS A 589 64.72 15.54 8.06
N VAL A 590 65.26 16.28 7.10
CA VAL A 590 65.22 16.00 5.67
C VAL A 590 66.64 15.83 5.11
N ILE A 591 66.91 14.65 4.57
CA ILE A 591 68.24 14.27 4.03
C ILE A 591 68.13 13.69 2.61
N VAL A 592 66.99 13.89 1.97
CA VAL A 592 66.69 13.40 0.62
C VAL A 592 66.00 14.51 -0.14
N SER A 593 66.51 14.84 -1.32
CA SER A 593 65.85 15.82 -2.19
C SER A 593 64.45 15.35 -2.57
N GLY A 594 63.47 16.25 -2.55
CA GLY A 594 62.09 15.92 -2.87
C GLY A 594 61.11 17.02 -2.46
N SER A 595 59.84 16.77 -2.76
CA SER A 595 58.76 17.70 -2.42
C SER A 595 58.10 17.27 -1.11
N TYR A 596 58.10 18.14 -0.11
CA TYR A 596 57.62 17.84 1.23
C TYR A 596 56.34 18.60 1.55
N SER A 597 55.37 17.94 2.17
CA SER A 597 54.14 18.59 2.66
C SER A 597 53.77 18.02 4.01
N ALA A 598 53.20 18.83 4.90
CA ALA A 598 52.74 18.39 6.20
C ALA A 598 51.23 18.61 6.34
N ARG A 599 50.56 17.80 7.16
CA ARG A 599 49.21 18.12 7.66
C ARG A 599 49.21 18.03 9.18
N ASP A 600 48.39 18.86 9.81
CA ASP A 600 48.06 18.73 11.23
C ASP A 600 47.20 17.49 11.50
N LYS A 601 47.41 16.91 12.69
CA LYS A 601 46.76 15.72 13.20
C LYS A 601 46.47 15.92 14.68
N THR A 602 45.19 15.95 15.02
CA THR A 602 44.75 16.04 16.41
C THR A 602 43.94 14.79 16.80
N THR A 603 44.25 14.20 17.95
CA THR A 603 43.49 13.07 18.49
C THR A 603 42.67 13.50 19.69
N PHE A 604 41.34 13.41 19.57
CA PHE A 604 40.40 13.72 20.64
C PHE A 604 40.07 12.45 21.42
N ALA A 605 40.32 12.47 22.73
CA ALA A 605 39.84 11.42 23.63
C ALA A 605 38.30 11.52 23.77
N LEU A 606 37.62 10.38 23.63
CA LEU A 606 36.17 10.27 23.77
C LEU A 606 35.82 9.67 25.13
N ASN A 607 34.61 9.98 25.61
CA ASN A 607 34.11 9.59 26.94
C ASN A 607 34.01 8.07 27.16
N ASN A 608 34.13 7.27 26.10
CA ASN A 608 34.06 5.81 26.10
C ASN A 608 35.44 5.14 25.90
N SER A 609 36.53 5.86 26.21
CA SER A 609 37.92 5.38 26.01
C SER A 609 38.30 5.05 24.56
N SER A 610 37.53 5.58 23.60
CA SER A 610 37.92 5.56 22.17
C SER A 610 38.51 6.90 21.76
N ASN A 611 39.23 6.91 20.63
CA ASN A 611 39.93 8.10 20.15
C ASN A 611 39.41 8.49 18.76
N LEU A 612 39.17 9.78 18.55
CA LEU A 612 38.85 10.35 17.24
C LEU A 612 40.06 11.14 16.74
N THR A 613 40.73 10.66 15.69
CA THR A 613 41.82 11.41 15.06
C THR A 613 41.31 12.17 13.84
N CYS A 614 41.47 13.48 13.88
CA CYS A 614 41.14 14.39 12.79
C CYS A 614 42.41 14.94 12.13
N TYR A 615 42.28 15.26 10.85
CA TYR A 615 43.38 15.75 10.02
C TYR A 615 42.99 17.05 9.34
N SER A 616 43.97 17.93 9.12
CA SER A 616 43.81 19.00 8.14
C SER A 616 44.16 18.50 6.73
N ASN A 617 43.92 19.36 5.73
CA ASN A 617 44.52 19.18 4.42
C ASN A 617 46.05 19.29 4.52
N TYR A 618 46.75 18.64 3.60
CA TYR A 618 48.19 18.87 3.45
C TYR A 618 48.47 20.31 3.04
N SER A 619 49.59 20.83 3.53
CA SER A 619 50.18 22.10 3.12
C SER A 619 50.45 22.13 1.63
N ALA A 620 50.68 23.32 1.09
CA ALA A 620 51.36 23.44 -0.19
C ALA A 620 52.71 22.69 -0.12
N PRO A 621 53.12 21.99 -1.19
CA PRO A 621 54.41 21.29 -1.22
C PRO A 621 55.57 22.29 -1.16
N LYS A 622 56.60 21.93 -0.38
CA LYS A 622 57.87 22.63 -0.26
C LYS A 622 58.98 21.75 -0.79
N ASP A 623 59.61 22.19 -1.86
CA ASP A 623 60.77 21.48 -2.40
C ASP A 623 61.99 21.68 -1.49
N PHE A 624 62.70 20.58 -1.26
CA PHE A 624 63.95 20.53 -0.54
C PHE A 624 65.02 19.89 -1.43
N VAL A 625 66.20 20.49 -1.46
CA VAL A 625 67.38 19.95 -2.14
C VAL A 625 68.43 19.65 -1.10
N PHE A 626 68.81 18.37 -1.00
CA PHE A 626 69.82 17.93 -0.06
C PHE A 626 71.22 18.29 -0.57
N ASP A 627 71.96 19.08 0.21
CA ASP A 627 73.34 19.45 -0.08
C ASP A 627 74.32 18.50 0.64
N GLN A 628 74.94 17.60 -0.13
CA GLN A 628 75.89 16.61 0.37
C GLN A 628 77.23 17.23 0.84
N THR A 629 77.55 18.47 0.45
CA THR A 629 78.85 19.10 0.75
C THR A 629 78.99 19.50 2.21
N THR A 630 77.88 19.61 2.92
CA THR A 630 77.77 19.96 4.33
C THR A 630 78.29 18.88 5.28
N GLY A 631 78.59 17.67 4.79
CA GLY A 631 79.36 16.59 5.43
C GLY A 631 78.91 16.16 6.85
N GLY A 632 77.64 16.35 7.18
CA GLY A 632 77.02 15.81 8.40
C GLY A 632 76.80 16.79 9.55
N VAL A 633 77.51 17.92 9.61
CA VAL A 633 77.27 19.01 10.57
C VAL A 633 77.18 20.33 9.82
N SER A 634 76.11 21.06 10.05
CA SER A 634 75.95 22.43 9.57
C SER A 634 76.05 23.40 10.73
N VAL A 635 76.74 24.53 10.52
CA VAL A 635 76.81 25.63 11.48
C VAL A 635 76.54 26.94 10.77
N TYR A 636 75.51 27.68 11.21
CA TYR A 636 75.05 28.89 10.53
C TYR A 636 74.38 29.89 11.50
N PRO A 637 74.40 31.21 11.23
CA PRO A 637 75.14 31.83 10.14
C PRO A 637 76.66 31.68 10.36
N ASN A 638 77.40 31.53 9.27
CA ASN A 638 78.85 31.42 9.28
C ASN A 638 79.39 32.20 8.08
N PRO A 639 79.96 33.41 8.26
CA PRO A 639 80.31 34.04 9.55
C PRO A 639 79.10 34.45 10.43
N SER A 640 79.28 34.46 11.76
CA SER A 640 78.32 34.96 12.75
C SER A 640 78.76 36.32 13.30
N ASN A 641 77.86 37.30 13.27
CA ASN A 641 78.18 38.68 13.63
C ASN A 641 77.88 39.03 15.10
N ASP A 642 77.05 38.24 15.78
CA ASP A 642 76.73 38.39 17.20
C ASP A 642 77.46 37.36 18.08
N GLY A 643 78.06 36.35 17.44
CA GLY A 643 78.68 35.21 18.11
C GLY A 643 77.66 34.12 18.47
N VAL A 644 76.41 34.20 18.03
CA VAL A 644 75.42 33.13 18.18
C VAL A 644 75.36 32.34 16.87
N VAL A 645 75.47 31.02 16.96
CA VAL A 645 75.36 30.11 15.81
C VAL A 645 74.34 29.02 16.09
N THR A 646 73.66 28.56 15.05
CA THR A 646 72.83 27.36 15.07
C THR A 646 73.65 26.19 14.55
N ILE A 647 73.63 25.08 15.27
CA ILE A 647 74.28 23.83 14.88
C ILE A 647 73.20 22.81 14.58
N GLU A 648 73.38 22.08 13.48
CA GLU A 648 72.46 21.03 13.05
C GLU A 648 73.25 19.81 12.56
N THR A 649 72.78 18.62 12.92
CA THR A 649 73.40 17.34 12.54
C THR A 649 72.50 16.56 11.58
N ILE A 650 73.11 15.84 10.64
CA ILE A 650 72.39 15.00 9.66
C ILE A 650 71.68 13.80 10.30
N GLU A 651 72.16 13.33 11.44
CA GLU A 651 71.60 12.21 12.21
C GLU A 651 71.13 12.69 13.59
N ASN A 652 70.26 11.91 14.24
CA ASN A 652 69.85 12.15 15.62
C ASN A 652 70.90 11.55 16.55
N LEU A 653 71.59 12.38 17.32
CA LEU A 653 72.66 11.94 18.21
C LEU A 653 72.18 11.93 19.67
N LYS A 654 72.65 10.97 20.46
CA LYS A 654 72.49 10.95 21.93
C LYS A 654 73.82 11.30 22.59
N ASP A 655 73.75 12.01 23.71
CA ASP A 655 74.90 12.39 24.53
C ASP A 655 76.04 13.03 23.70
N ALA A 656 75.67 13.90 22.76
CA ALA A 656 76.62 14.54 21.87
C ALA A 656 77.43 15.61 22.61
N LEU A 657 78.76 15.58 22.45
CA LEU A 657 79.67 16.62 22.91
C LEU A 657 79.90 17.61 21.76
N VAL A 658 79.56 18.87 22.00
CA VAL A 658 79.87 19.98 21.11
C VAL A 658 81.07 20.71 21.70
N ASP A 659 82.25 20.41 21.18
CA ASP A 659 83.51 21.01 21.59
C ASP A 659 83.83 22.22 20.70
N VAL A 660 84.34 23.31 21.26
CA VAL A 660 84.81 24.49 20.51
C VAL A 660 86.31 24.64 20.70
N PHE A 661 87.06 24.76 19.61
CA PHE A 661 88.52 24.88 19.60
C PHE A 661 88.98 26.17 18.93
N SER A 662 90.13 26.71 19.37
CA SER A 662 90.93 27.64 18.57
C SER A 662 91.48 26.94 17.32
N LEU A 663 91.93 27.70 16.32
CA LEU A 663 92.67 27.12 15.17
C LEU A 663 93.97 26.41 15.56
N THR A 664 94.54 26.75 16.71
CA THR A 664 95.74 26.09 17.26
C THR A 664 95.42 24.80 18.03
N GLY A 665 94.14 24.39 18.11
CA GLY A 665 93.71 23.15 18.75
C GLY A 665 93.46 23.23 20.25
N GLN A 666 93.47 24.43 20.85
CA GLN A 666 93.11 24.60 22.26
C GLN A 666 91.59 24.49 22.42
N GLN A 667 91.12 23.59 23.29
CA GLN A 667 89.69 23.50 23.63
C GLN A 667 89.29 24.70 24.47
N LEU A 668 88.32 25.47 23.98
CA LEU A 668 87.82 26.69 24.61
C LEU A 668 86.57 26.40 25.44
N SER A 669 85.70 25.51 24.96
CA SER A 669 84.49 25.09 25.66
C SER A 669 84.01 23.72 25.18
N SER A 670 83.14 23.08 25.96
CA SER A 670 82.49 21.82 25.64
C SER A 670 81.08 21.81 26.23
N PHE A 671 80.10 21.46 25.41
CA PHE A 671 78.70 21.39 25.79
C PHE A 671 78.18 19.97 25.59
N VAL A 672 77.51 19.43 26.60
CA VAL A 672 76.81 18.14 26.48
C VAL A 672 75.40 18.42 25.97
N VAL A 673 75.03 17.75 24.88
CA VAL A 673 73.68 17.77 24.30
C VAL A 673 73.12 16.34 24.41
N PRO A 674 72.33 16.04 25.47
CA PRO A 674 71.83 14.69 25.73
C PRO A 674 71.01 14.12 24.57
N ILE A 675 70.24 14.97 23.87
CA ILE A 675 69.48 14.62 22.67
C ILE A 675 69.69 15.73 21.63
N PHE A 676 70.35 15.36 20.52
CA PHE A 676 70.64 16.24 19.38
C PHE A 676 69.89 15.74 18.14
N ASP A 677 68.58 15.92 18.16
CA ASP A 677 67.63 15.55 17.12
C ASP A 677 67.07 16.77 16.36
N GLU A 678 67.15 17.95 16.97
CA GLU A 678 66.77 19.25 16.39
C GLU A 678 67.96 20.24 16.36
N ARG A 679 67.78 21.38 15.71
CA ARG A 679 68.73 22.50 15.69
C ARG A 679 69.02 22.99 17.11
N LYS A 680 70.29 23.22 17.44
CA LYS A 680 70.70 23.76 18.74
C LYS A 680 71.39 25.11 18.58
N LEU A 681 70.96 26.09 19.37
CA LEU A 681 71.64 27.38 19.46
C LEU A 681 72.86 27.26 20.36
N LEU A 682 74.01 27.70 19.86
CA LEU A 682 75.25 27.80 20.58
C LEU A 682 75.66 29.26 20.68
N ASN A 683 75.75 29.77 21.91
CA ASN A 683 76.18 31.13 22.19
C ASN A 683 77.70 31.17 22.41
N LEU A 684 78.41 31.71 21.43
CA LEU A 684 79.85 31.93 21.43
C LEU A 684 80.20 33.41 21.59
N SER A 685 79.27 34.20 22.12
CA SER A 685 79.45 35.65 22.23
C SER A 685 80.59 36.06 23.19
N GLY A 686 81.10 35.14 24.01
CA GLY A 686 82.29 35.36 24.83
C GLY A 686 83.63 35.23 24.09
N LEU A 687 83.62 34.75 22.84
CA LEU A 687 84.84 34.59 22.04
C LEU A 687 85.16 35.87 21.26
N ALA A 688 86.46 36.11 21.02
CA ALA A 688 86.93 37.24 20.23
C ALA A 688 86.57 37.07 18.74
N GLN A 689 86.66 38.15 17.96
CA GLN A 689 86.56 38.05 16.50
C GLN A 689 87.68 37.14 15.98
N GLY A 690 87.34 36.18 15.13
CA GLY A 690 88.30 35.20 14.65
C GLY A 690 87.65 33.90 14.20
N GLU A 691 88.49 32.92 13.89
CA GLU A 691 88.06 31.63 13.39
C GLU A 691 88.24 30.53 14.42
N TYR A 692 87.26 29.64 14.49
CA TYR A 692 87.21 28.56 15.46
C TYR A 692 86.77 27.28 14.79
N ILE A 693 86.95 26.16 15.49
CA ILE A 693 86.47 24.85 15.04
C ILE A 693 85.44 24.36 16.04
N ILE A 694 84.22 24.11 15.57
CA ILE A 694 83.22 23.36 16.31
C ILE A 694 83.34 21.89 15.93
N ARG A 695 83.50 21.02 16.92
CA ARG A 695 83.54 19.57 16.74
C ARG A 695 82.38 18.95 17.48
N VAL A 696 81.50 18.28 16.74
CA VAL A 696 80.38 17.52 17.31
C VAL A 696 80.77 16.04 17.36
N ARG A 697 80.71 15.46 18.56
CA ARG A 697 81.10 14.06 18.81
C ARG A 697 80.02 13.29 19.55
N SER A 698 79.68 12.11 19.07
CA SER A 698 78.85 11.12 19.76
C SER A 698 79.37 9.72 19.38
N ALA A 699 78.80 8.66 19.94
CA ALA A 699 79.16 7.29 19.56
C ALA A 699 78.95 7.09 18.05
N GLY A 700 80.04 6.85 17.31
CA GLY A 700 80.01 6.67 15.85
C GLY A 700 79.93 7.95 15.02
N PHE A 701 79.89 9.13 15.64
CA PHE A 701 79.78 10.42 14.94
C PHE A 701 80.87 11.38 15.42
N ASN A 702 81.71 11.91 14.52
CA ASN A 702 82.75 12.87 14.87
C ASN A 702 83.06 13.78 13.68
N VAL A 703 82.50 14.99 13.70
CA VAL A 703 82.58 15.92 12.58
C VAL A 703 82.96 17.31 13.08
N SER A 704 83.95 17.92 12.42
CA SER A 704 84.43 19.27 12.72
C SER A 704 84.03 20.26 11.64
N ARG A 705 83.57 21.45 12.02
CA ARG A 705 83.27 22.57 11.12
C ARG A 705 83.99 23.82 11.57
N ARG A 706 84.63 24.49 10.61
CA ARG A 706 85.18 25.82 10.84
C ARG A 706 84.04 26.82 10.92
N ILE A 707 84.12 27.71 11.90
CA ILE A 707 83.21 28.84 12.08
C ILE A 707 84.01 30.12 12.14
N ILE A 708 83.39 31.22 11.75
CA ILE A 708 83.99 32.55 11.78
C ILE A 708 83.08 33.46 12.61
N ILE A 709 83.63 34.10 13.64
CA ILE A 709 82.96 35.16 14.39
C ILE A 709 83.45 36.49 13.82
N ALA A 710 82.56 37.23 13.17
CA ALA A 710 82.82 38.46 12.42
C ALA A 710 81.98 39.60 12.99
N ARG A 711 82.35 40.06 14.19
CA ARG A 711 81.69 41.16 14.89
C ARG A 711 81.99 42.53 14.30
#